data_AF-A0A1H8CGD3-F1
#
_entry.id   AF-A0A1H8CGD3-F1
#
_cell.length_a   1.000
_cell.length_b   1.000
_cell.length_c   1.000
_cell.angle_alpha   90.00
_cell.angle_beta   90.00
_cell.angle_gamma   90.00
#
_symmetry.space_group_name_H-M   'P 1'
#
loop_
_entity.id
_entity.type
_entity.pdbx_description
1 polymer ?
#
loop_
_entity_poly.entity_id
_entity_poly.type
_entity_poly.pdbx_seq_one_letter_code
_entity_poly.pdbx_strand_id
1 'polypeptide(L)'
;MNEHDDDATRVDPVRGTPRPDDDATVVNPLHTAAGEGTATASASRGTGESGWRRIADLAQGERIGTGSLLKHRFHLERELGRGGMGVVYLARDERKVEARDRDPYVAVKVLNDEFRKHPDALVALQREARRAQQVANDHIVRVYDFDKDGTNVFMTMEYVEGSDLRTLIRGKARDGMAFVDAWPLIEGMGEALQRAHAAGIVHSDFKPGNVMVTTGGVAKVFDFGIARAGKLGADAGDDRTVFDAGTLGAMTPAYASLDMLQGKPPSPADDVYAFGCVVFELLTGRHPFDKANAEEALAQGRRPPAVPGLDKRQYKALCDAVAFDGARRGGDIAHVIDGLRPRRWRERATPWLLAGGVMLALAAGGTWVAQTQVERHHVAETLRRLAPGQADGFRDEDGLRTALAALDGDERRRVVVDGADAIDGFLVRLVASHWDPAHGRFDYPAAVRTFGLRAELKSFAPKLDRRRDEVTHERDEALNRLDTALSQAILANRLFGDGNDDAPAILARIRQIDPASRLLSNPELELKLDMAVSDSAKAGDLPGATAHLAVARRMLPSSTRLAARALALAQPPATASTASPAESPTSASAPDLREAEHEARLESLRHAAAAGDLAKAVESFQALRVIDGGAVQTDDEAANLLTAAFLDAARDACRAGHWKDAAERIDSALTVIGERDDLRRAQTRYDLALAVMNAGKAPGVVPAVQDDLRKRLAAVQTNDPQGLKDLEAAMVASKALPEGSLSAVIGKLHAVPVAPPDPCARRGLAGTARECFDTFSAGAHGPALIVVPRSPKPFAMTRTEITVGNLDQYCRATRTCAVSRGIAPTEPARSVPVAFAQRYAAWLTQVSGHVYRLPSDDEWLLAARANAGWDSKDVDCGASSSGIGRLMKAPDFGTHGAANPWGLVDLTGSVWEWTTKGRGLAVRGGSYRSGGDACSVGTVRASDGSAERDVGFRLVREVR
;
A
#
# COMPACT_ATOMS: atom_id res chain seq x y z
N MET A 1 -17.51 1.62 86.00
CA MET A 1 -16.70 2.07 84.86
C MET A 1 -15.62 1.01 84.65
N ASN A 2 -15.68 0.29 83.52
CA ASN A 2 -14.69 -0.54 82.77
C ASN A 2 -13.72 -1.50 83.53
N GLU A 3 -13.18 -2.62 83.00
CA GLU A 3 -13.21 -3.47 81.78
C GLU A 3 -12.37 -4.74 82.17
N HIS A 4 -12.81 -6.00 82.01
CA HIS A 4 -12.65 -6.95 80.88
C HIS A 4 -11.22 -7.32 80.41
N ASP A 5 -10.80 -8.56 80.68
CA ASP A 5 -10.26 -9.52 79.68
C ASP A 5 -10.21 -10.96 80.26
N ASP A 6 -10.89 -11.91 79.61
CA ASP A 6 -10.74 -13.38 79.73
C ASP A 6 -11.77 -14.03 78.78
N ASP A 7 -11.35 -14.54 77.62
CA ASP A 7 -12.21 -15.41 76.79
C ASP A 7 -11.42 -16.58 76.20
N ALA A 8 -11.62 -17.74 76.82
CA ALA A 8 -11.18 -19.05 76.35
C ALA A 8 -12.40 -19.75 75.70
N THR A 9 -12.37 -19.87 74.38
CA THR A 9 -13.47 -20.44 73.61
C THR A 9 -13.55 -21.97 73.79
N ARG A 10 -14.66 -22.43 74.38
CA ARG A 10 -15.09 -23.83 74.45
C ARG A 10 -15.50 -24.35 73.06
N VAL A 11 -15.12 -25.59 72.76
CA VAL A 11 -15.56 -26.35 71.58
C VAL A 11 -16.70 -27.28 72.01
N ASP A 12 -17.91 -27.06 71.49
CA ASP A 12 -19.01 -28.02 71.58
C ASP A 12 -18.95 -29.05 70.43
N PRO A 13 -19.26 -30.33 70.68
CA PRO A 13 -19.26 -31.36 69.65
C PRO A 13 -20.58 -31.34 68.88
N VAL A 14 -20.54 -30.96 67.60
CA VAL A 14 -21.68 -31.11 66.69
C VAL A 14 -21.87 -32.59 66.37
N ARG A 15 -22.86 -33.21 67.02
CA ARG A 15 -23.52 -34.43 66.55
C ARG A 15 -24.41 -34.07 65.36
N GLY A 16 -23.99 -34.47 64.17
CA GLY A 16 -24.82 -34.48 62.97
C GLY A 16 -24.26 -35.49 61.99
N THR A 17 -25.00 -36.55 61.69
CA THR A 17 -24.69 -37.47 60.60
C THR A 17 -24.59 -36.67 59.28
N PRO A 18 -23.54 -36.82 58.46
CA PRO A 18 -23.46 -36.16 57.16
C PRO A 18 -24.64 -36.60 56.29
N ARG A 19 -25.36 -35.64 55.69
CA ARG A 19 -26.23 -35.93 54.54
C ARG A 19 -25.36 -36.54 53.42
N PRO A 20 -25.87 -37.52 52.64
CA PRO A 20 -25.12 -38.06 51.51
C PRO A 20 -24.70 -36.95 50.56
N ASP A 21 -23.46 -36.98 50.09
CA ASP A 21 -22.92 -35.97 49.17
C ASP A 21 -23.51 -36.22 47.77
N ASP A 22 -24.49 -35.41 47.36
CA ASP A 22 -25.17 -35.53 46.05
C ASP A 22 -24.20 -35.33 44.84
N ASP A 23 -22.98 -34.85 45.09
CA ASP A 23 -21.91 -34.68 44.09
C ASP A 23 -20.89 -35.85 44.09
N ALA A 24 -21.17 -36.92 44.85
CA ALA A 24 -20.29 -38.08 44.93
C ALA A 24 -20.29 -38.90 43.64
N THR A 25 -19.10 -39.25 43.16
CA THR A 25 -18.93 -40.17 42.04
C THR A 25 -19.33 -41.58 42.49
N VAL A 26 -20.29 -42.21 41.81
CA VAL A 26 -20.80 -43.55 42.16
C VAL A 26 -20.08 -44.61 41.32
N VAL A 27 -19.64 -45.71 41.94
CA VAL A 27 -19.00 -46.86 41.28
C VAL A 27 -19.97 -48.04 41.29
N ASN A 28 -20.24 -48.64 40.13
CA ASN A 28 -21.18 -49.77 40.02
C ASN A 28 -20.43 -51.12 40.25
N PRO A 29 -20.97 -52.08 41.04
CA PRO A 29 -20.32 -53.37 41.24
C PRO A 29 -20.28 -54.21 39.94
N LEU A 30 -19.15 -54.88 39.70
CA LEU A 30 -18.91 -55.76 38.54
C LEU A 30 -20.01 -56.85 38.40
N HIS A 31 -20.74 -56.85 37.28
CA HIS A 31 -21.56 -57.98 36.84
C HIS A 31 -20.70 -58.98 36.05
N THR A 32 -20.51 -60.17 36.61
CA THR A 32 -19.97 -61.34 35.90
C THR A 32 -21.05 -61.93 34.99
N ALA A 33 -21.01 -61.59 33.69
CA ALA A 33 -21.80 -62.27 32.68
C ALA A 33 -21.06 -63.55 32.24
N ALA A 34 -21.58 -64.71 32.67
CA ALA A 34 -21.21 -66.01 32.13
C ALA A 34 -21.79 -66.15 30.71
N GLY A 35 -20.91 -66.18 29.70
CA GLY A 35 -21.26 -66.52 28.33
C GLY A 35 -20.73 -67.92 28.00
N GLU A 36 -21.64 -68.84 27.75
CA GLU A 36 -21.37 -70.17 27.21
C GLU A 36 -20.64 -70.06 25.86
N GLY A 37 -19.46 -70.68 25.79
CA GLY A 37 -18.63 -70.73 24.59
C GLY A 37 -17.83 -72.02 24.56
N THR A 38 -18.20 -72.87 23.62
CA THR A 38 -17.78 -74.25 23.35
C THR A 38 -16.26 -74.46 23.41
N ALA A 39 -15.87 -75.53 24.10
CA ALA A 39 -14.50 -75.98 24.24
C ALA A 39 -13.84 -76.34 22.90
N THR A 40 -12.59 -75.92 22.72
CA THR A 40 -11.59 -76.70 21.98
C THR A 40 -10.28 -76.63 22.76
N ALA A 41 -9.80 -77.80 23.19
CA ALA A 41 -8.62 -77.95 24.02
C ALA A 41 -7.34 -77.83 23.19
N SER A 42 -6.36 -77.11 23.73
CA SER A 42 -4.95 -77.45 23.55
C SER A 42 -4.20 -77.13 24.83
N ALA A 43 -3.56 -78.15 25.38
CA ALA A 43 -2.84 -78.11 26.64
C ALA A 43 -1.43 -77.54 26.45
N SER A 44 -1.05 -76.60 27.31
CA SER A 44 0.36 -76.44 27.71
C SER A 44 0.44 -76.15 29.20
N ARG A 45 1.00 -77.10 29.95
CA ARG A 45 1.39 -76.94 31.35
C ARG A 45 2.50 -75.89 31.45
N GLY A 46 2.33 -74.91 32.32
CA GLY A 46 3.35 -73.93 32.69
C GLY A 46 3.07 -73.40 34.08
N THR A 47 3.85 -73.87 35.04
CA THR A 47 3.92 -73.49 36.46
C THR A 47 3.96 -71.97 36.68
N GLY A 48 3.05 -71.42 37.49
CA GLY A 48 3.09 -70.00 37.89
C GLY A 48 2.12 -69.56 39.00
N GLU A 49 1.10 -70.35 39.35
CA GLU A 49 0.02 -69.90 40.25
C GLU A 49 0.31 -69.97 41.77
N SER A 50 1.40 -70.57 42.22
CA SER A 50 1.64 -70.78 43.66
C SER A 50 2.46 -69.69 44.38
N GLY A 51 2.99 -68.70 43.66
CA GLY A 51 3.77 -67.59 44.26
C GLY A 51 2.90 -66.43 44.77
N TRP A 52 1.82 -66.11 44.04
CA TRP A 52 1.07 -64.87 44.23
C TRP A 52 0.08 -64.91 45.41
N ARG A 53 -0.51 -66.09 45.70
CA ARG A 53 -1.40 -66.26 46.87
C ARG A 53 -0.66 -66.10 48.21
N ARG A 54 0.62 -66.50 48.29
CA ARG A 54 1.42 -66.28 49.51
C ARG A 54 1.86 -64.82 49.71
N ILE A 55 1.95 -64.03 48.64
CA ILE A 55 2.26 -62.60 48.71
C ILE A 55 1.02 -61.80 49.14
N ALA A 56 -0.18 -62.23 48.72
CA ALA A 56 -1.43 -61.61 49.12
C ALA A 56 -1.75 -61.78 50.63
N ASP A 57 -1.38 -62.92 51.23
CA ASP A 57 -1.63 -63.19 52.66
C ASP A 57 -0.59 -62.56 53.62
N LEU A 58 0.59 -62.15 53.12
CA LEU A 58 1.65 -61.52 53.92
C LEU A 58 1.54 -59.99 54.02
N ALA A 59 0.63 -59.36 53.26
CA ALA A 59 0.45 -57.91 53.23
C ALA A 59 -0.82 -57.49 53.99
N GLN A 60 -0.83 -57.63 55.32
CA GLN A 60 -1.68 -56.75 56.14
C GLN A 60 -1.18 -55.32 55.92
N GLY A 61 -1.84 -54.61 55.00
CA GLY A 61 -1.40 -53.33 54.45
C GLY A 61 -1.17 -52.29 55.54
N GLU A 62 0.03 -51.72 55.53
CA GLU A 62 0.38 -50.52 56.26
C GLU A 62 -0.63 -49.42 55.88
N ARG A 63 -1.47 -48.99 56.84
CA ARG A 63 -2.46 -47.94 56.60
C ARG A 63 -1.72 -46.62 56.37
N ILE A 64 -1.66 -46.18 55.11
CA ILE A 64 -1.14 -44.84 54.78
C ILE A 64 -2.08 -43.79 55.37
N GLY A 65 -1.48 -42.83 56.08
CA GLY A 65 -2.18 -41.68 56.62
C GLY A 65 -1.24 -40.48 56.77
N THR A 66 -1.76 -39.41 57.37
CA THR A 66 -0.94 -38.26 57.75
C THR A 66 0.24 -38.70 58.62
N GLY A 67 1.46 -38.25 58.28
CA GLY A 67 2.72 -38.64 58.90
C GLY A 67 3.44 -39.81 58.23
N SER A 68 2.80 -40.50 57.26
CA SER A 68 3.47 -41.54 56.47
C SER A 68 4.48 -40.95 55.48
N LEU A 69 5.55 -41.69 55.18
CA LEU A 69 6.58 -41.32 54.21
C LEU A 69 6.58 -42.32 53.04
N LEU A 70 6.15 -41.87 51.85
CA LEU A 70 6.09 -42.73 50.66
C LEU A 70 7.41 -42.66 49.88
N LYS A 71 7.92 -43.82 49.46
CA LYS A 71 9.18 -44.00 48.70
C LYS A 71 10.39 -43.33 49.34
N HIS A 72 10.39 -43.18 50.66
CA HIS A 72 11.39 -42.38 51.39
C HIS A 72 11.53 -40.93 50.86
N ARG A 73 10.46 -40.37 50.26
CA ARG A 73 10.51 -39.08 49.57
C ARG A 73 9.33 -38.17 49.89
N PHE A 74 8.10 -38.68 49.90
CA PHE A 74 6.91 -37.85 50.05
C PHE A 74 6.35 -37.99 51.46
N HIS A 75 6.63 -37.02 52.33
CA HIS A 75 6.12 -36.99 53.70
C HIS A 75 4.70 -36.39 53.70
N LEU A 76 3.69 -37.20 54.01
CA LEU A 76 2.28 -36.77 53.98
C LEU A 76 1.97 -35.87 55.19
N GLU A 77 1.71 -34.59 54.98
CA GLU A 77 1.52 -33.62 56.07
C GLU A 77 0.06 -33.46 56.50
N ARG A 78 -0.88 -33.47 55.56
CA ARG A 78 -2.32 -33.33 55.85
C ARG A 78 -3.18 -33.81 54.71
N GLU A 79 -4.38 -34.32 55.02
CA GLU A 79 -5.42 -34.64 54.03
C GLU A 79 -5.99 -33.35 53.42
N LEU A 80 -5.98 -33.26 52.09
CA LEU A 80 -6.60 -32.19 51.28
C LEU A 80 -8.04 -32.55 50.88
N GLY A 81 -8.30 -33.82 50.63
CA GLY A 81 -9.64 -34.30 50.29
C GLY A 81 -9.69 -35.82 50.13
N ARG A 82 -10.91 -36.37 50.18
CA ARG A 82 -11.18 -37.81 50.06
C ARG A 82 -12.35 -38.04 49.13
N GLY A 83 -12.19 -38.98 48.21
CA GLY A 83 -13.21 -39.37 47.24
C GLY A 83 -13.26 -40.88 47.03
N GLY A 84 -14.13 -41.33 46.14
CA GLY A 84 -14.37 -42.77 45.89
C GLY A 84 -13.12 -43.54 45.43
N MET A 85 -12.23 -42.89 44.69
CA MET A 85 -11.02 -43.52 44.15
C MET A 85 -9.78 -43.43 45.07
N GLY A 86 -9.85 -42.69 46.18
CA GLY A 86 -8.67 -42.50 47.04
C GLY A 86 -8.68 -41.24 47.89
N VAL A 87 -7.54 -40.96 48.52
CA VAL A 87 -7.32 -39.80 49.40
C VAL A 87 -6.20 -38.95 48.84
N VAL A 88 -6.40 -37.63 48.82
CA VAL A 88 -5.40 -36.65 48.39
C VAL A 88 -4.78 -36.01 49.61
N TYR A 89 -3.46 -36.03 49.69
CA TYR A 89 -2.67 -35.45 50.77
C TYR A 89 -1.80 -34.31 50.24
N LEU A 90 -1.60 -33.28 51.07
CA LEU A 90 -0.46 -32.39 50.94
C LEU A 90 0.76 -33.16 51.42
N ALA A 91 1.79 -33.23 50.60
CA ALA A 91 3.04 -33.90 50.94
C ALA A 91 4.22 -32.98 50.73
N ARG A 92 5.21 -33.09 51.61
CA ARG A 92 6.52 -32.46 51.44
C ARG A 92 7.45 -33.41 50.68
N ASP A 93 7.98 -32.95 49.57
CA ASP A 93 8.98 -33.69 48.78
C ASP A 93 10.38 -33.47 49.39
N GLU A 94 10.86 -34.47 50.14
CA GLU A 94 12.14 -34.41 50.85
C GLU A 94 13.33 -34.16 49.92
N ARG A 95 13.25 -34.55 48.63
CA ARG A 95 14.31 -34.23 47.65
C ARG A 95 14.34 -32.74 47.30
N LYS A 96 13.18 -32.09 47.23
CA LYS A 96 13.09 -30.64 47.02
C LYS A 96 13.57 -29.87 48.24
N VAL A 97 13.31 -30.39 49.44
CA VAL A 97 13.83 -29.84 50.70
C VAL A 97 15.36 -29.89 50.73
N GLU A 98 15.95 -31.04 50.39
CA GLU A 98 17.42 -31.20 50.28
C GLU A 98 18.02 -30.22 49.26
N ALA A 99 17.35 -30.03 48.12
CA ALA A 99 17.72 -29.07 47.09
C ALA A 99 17.47 -27.59 47.46
N ARG A 100 16.91 -27.31 48.66
CA ARG A 100 16.52 -25.97 49.13
C ARG A 100 15.55 -25.26 48.20
N ASP A 101 14.61 -26.00 47.61
CA ASP A 101 13.51 -25.42 46.84
C ASP A 101 12.64 -24.53 47.76
N ARG A 102 12.15 -23.42 47.21
CA ARG A 102 11.29 -22.47 47.92
C ARG A 102 9.89 -23.04 48.16
N ASP A 103 9.43 -23.96 47.30
CA ASP A 103 8.14 -24.62 47.42
C ASP A 103 8.28 -26.15 47.29
N PRO A 104 8.61 -26.85 48.40
CA PRO A 104 8.83 -28.29 48.40
C PRO A 104 7.52 -29.09 48.44
N TYR A 105 6.36 -28.45 48.34
CA TYR A 105 5.07 -29.10 48.53
C TYR A 105 4.49 -29.65 47.22
N VAL A 106 3.85 -30.81 47.32
CA VAL A 106 3.15 -31.49 46.22
C VAL A 106 1.85 -32.08 46.73
N ALA A 107 0.87 -32.27 45.85
CA ALA A 107 -0.32 -33.05 46.16
C ALA A 107 -0.06 -34.53 45.80
N VAL A 108 -0.41 -35.45 46.70
CA VAL A 108 -0.26 -36.89 46.52
C VAL A 108 -1.60 -37.58 46.67
N LYS A 109 -2.11 -38.13 45.57
CA LYS A 109 -3.35 -38.91 45.56
C LYS A 109 -3.03 -40.39 45.72
N VAL A 110 -3.39 -40.96 46.86
CA VAL A 110 -3.22 -42.38 47.18
C VAL A 110 -4.51 -43.10 46.82
N LEU A 111 -4.41 -44.11 45.94
CA LEU A 111 -5.56 -44.85 45.43
C LEU A 111 -6.04 -45.91 46.44
N ASN A 112 -7.33 -46.24 46.38
CA ASN A 112 -7.96 -47.21 47.28
C ASN A 112 -7.54 -48.67 47.03
N ASP A 113 -7.93 -49.58 47.92
CA ASP A 113 -7.52 -50.99 47.90
C ASP A 113 -8.08 -51.81 46.71
N GLU A 114 -9.10 -51.31 45.99
CA GLU A 114 -9.71 -52.03 44.86
C GLU A 114 -8.74 -52.13 43.66
N PHE A 115 -7.87 -51.13 43.48
CA PHE A 115 -6.83 -51.14 42.45
C PHE A 115 -5.67 -52.11 42.73
N ARG A 116 -5.51 -52.56 43.98
CA ARG A 116 -4.42 -53.47 44.40
C ARG A 116 -4.59 -54.90 43.86
N LYS A 117 -5.81 -55.27 43.47
CA LYS A 117 -6.19 -56.66 43.10
C LYS A 117 -6.05 -56.97 41.61
N HIS A 118 -5.82 -55.97 40.76
CA HIS A 118 -5.80 -56.12 39.30
C HIS A 118 -4.50 -55.57 38.67
N PRO A 119 -3.53 -56.42 38.33
CA PRO A 119 -2.27 -56.02 37.70
C PRO A 119 -2.43 -55.19 36.41
N ASP A 120 -3.48 -55.47 35.63
CA ASP A 120 -3.79 -54.76 34.38
C ASP A 120 -4.28 -53.31 34.62
N ALA A 121 -4.90 -53.05 35.78
CA ALA A 121 -5.36 -51.71 36.16
C ALA A 121 -4.17 -50.76 36.40
N LEU A 122 -3.05 -51.25 36.93
CA LEU A 122 -1.82 -50.46 37.10
C LEU A 122 -1.20 -50.03 35.76
N VAL A 123 -1.22 -50.92 34.75
CA VAL A 123 -0.69 -50.61 33.41
C VAL A 123 -1.55 -49.55 32.72
N ALA A 124 -2.88 -49.66 32.84
CA ALA A 124 -3.81 -48.65 32.35
C ALA A 124 -3.58 -47.30 33.03
N LEU A 125 -3.50 -47.27 34.36
CA LEU A 125 -3.22 -46.06 35.17
C LEU A 125 -1.85 -45.44 34.89
N GLN A 126 -0.84 -46.22 34.53
CA GLN A 126 0.45 -45.65 34.12
C GLN A 126 0.35 -44.98 32.74
N ARG A 127 -0.35 -45.60 31.78
CA ARG A 127 -0.60 -45.03 30.44
C ARG A 127 -1.41 -43.73 30.56
N GLU A 128 -2.35 -43.72 31.50
CA GLU A 128 -3.12 -42.56 31.91
C GLU A 128 -2.27 -41.37 32.35
N ALA A 129 -1.44 -41.59 33.37
CA ALA A 129 -0.65 -40.56 33.99
C ALA A 129 0.30 -39.93 32.96
N ARG A 130 0.81 -40.73 32.02
CA ARG A 130 1.62 -40.26 30.90
C ARG A 130 0.85 -39.33 29.95
N ARG A 131 -0.42 -39.62 29.68
CA ARG A 131 -1.27 -38.73 28.86
C ARG A 131 -1.58 -37.45 29.61
N ALA A 132 -1.94 -37.52 30.88
CA ALA A 132 -2.16 -36.34 31.72
C ALA A 132 -0.91 -35.44 31.81
N GLN A 133 0.29 -36.03 31.91
CA GLN A 133 1.58 -35.31 31.87
C GLN A 133 1.78 -34.50 30.56
N GLN A 134 1.25 -34.95 29.43
CA GLN A 134 1.42 -34.31 28.12
C GLN A 134 0.46 -33.13 27.89
N VAL A 135 -0.63 -33.05 28.64
CA VAL A 135 -1.69 -32.05 28.45
C VAL A 135 -1.55 -30.87 29.42
N ALA A 136 -0.67 -30.95 30.42
CA ALA A 136 -0.41 -29.89 31.39
C ALA A 136 -0.24 -28.51 30.74
N ASN A 137 -0.99 -27.53 31.24
CA ASN A 137 -0.95 -26.12 30.86
C ASN A 137 -1.29 -25.25 32.09
N ASP A 138 -1.41 -23.94 31.91
CA ASP A 138 -1.69 -23.02 33.03
C ASP A 138 -3.08 -23.22 33.66
N HIS A 139 -3.99 -23.94 32.99
CA HIS A 139 -5.35 -24.24 33.42
C HIS A 139 -5.60 -25.73 33.72
N ILE A 140 -4.56 -26.56 33.75
CA ILE A 140 -4.63 -28.00 34.02
C ILE A 140 -3.58 -28.32 35.08
N VAL A 141 -3.99 -28.97 36.17
CA VAL A 141 -3.09 -29.37 37.24
C VAL A 141 -2.04 -30.33 36.69
N ARG A 142 -0.77 -30.01 36.91
CA ARG A 142 0.34 -30.79 36.39
C ARG A 142 0.48 -32.10 37.17
N VAL A 143 0.39 -33.23 36.46
CA VAL A 143 0.78 -34.53 37.01
C VAL A 143 2.30 -34.67 36.89
N TYR A 144 2.98 -35.00 37.97
CA TYR A 144 4.43 -35.18 37.99
C TYR A 144 4.80 -36.64 37.73
N ASP A 145 4.23 -37.57 38.49
CA ASP A 145 4.57 -38.98 38.39
C ASP A 145 3.45 -39.87 38.94
N PHE A 146 3.47 -41.13 38.52
CA PHE A 146 2.63 -42.20 39.02
C PHE A 146 3.52 -43.37 39.41
N ASP A 147 3.44 -43.79 40.67
CA ASP A 147 4.36 -44.76 41.26
C ASP A 147 3.64 -45.63 42.30
N LYS A 148 4.34 -46.64 42.84
CA LYS A 148 3.84 -47.56 43.86
C LYS A 148 4.85 -47.74 44.98
N ASP A 149 4.40 -47.68 46.23
CA ASP A 149 5.20 -48.00 47.40
C ASP A 149 4.66 -49.25 48.10
N GLY A 150 5.40 -50.35 48.03
CA GLY A 150 4.90 -51.68 48.39
C GLY A 150 3.63 -52.03 47.60
N THR A 151 2.50 -52.00 48.29
CA THR A 151 1.18 -52.30 47.72
C THR A 151 0.31 -51.06 47.50
N ASN A 152 0.82 -49.89 47.87
CA ASN A 152 0.09 -48.64 47.77
C ASN A 152 0.42 -47.94 46.47
N VAL A 153 -0.59 -47.50 45.74
CA VAL A 153 -0.44 -46.86 44.44
C VAL A 153 -0.77 -45.38 44.61
N PHE A 154 0.09 -44.51 44.09
CA PHE A 154 -0.09 -43.08 44.27
C PHE A 154 0.32 -42.27 43.05
N MET A 155 -0.29 -41.10 42.91
CA MET A 155 0.03 -40.11 41.89
C MET A 155 0.47 -38.81 42.56
N THR A 156 1.59 -38.27 42.09
CA THR A 156 2.10 -36.97 42.54
C THR A 156 1.72 -35.90 41.53
N MET A 157 1.25 -34.77 42.01
CA MET A 157 0.77 -33.66 41.19
C MET A 157 1.10 -32.31 41.83
N GLU A 158 0.95 -31.26 41.04
CA GLU A 158 1.06 -29.88 41.50
C GLU A 158 0.13 -29.63 42.69
N TYR A 159 0.68 -29.07 43.76
CA TYR A 159 -0.14 -28.52 44.83
C TYR A 159 -0.67 -27.15 44.39
N VAL A 160 -2.00 -27.02 44.35
CA VAL A 160 -2.65 -25.77 43.98
C VAL A 160 -3.15 -25.08 45.25
N GLU A 161 -2.53 -23.95 45.60
CA GLU A 161 -2.97 -23.14 46.72
C GLU A 161 -4.27 -22.39 46.35
N GLY A 162 -5.37 -22.72 47.04
CA GLY A 162 -6.69 -22.17 46.75
C GLY A 162 -7.81 -23.05 47.30
N SER A 163 -9.00 -22.95 46.69
CA SER A 163 -10.15 -23.79 47.02
C SER A 163 -10.78 -24.37 45.76
N ASP A 164 -11.41 -25.52 45.86
CA ASP A 164 -12.21 -26.08 44.77
C ASP A 164 -13.40 -25.16 44.42
N LEU A 165 -13.86 -25.23 43.16
CA LEU A 165 -14.92 -24.37 42.65
C LEU A 165 -16.26 -24.62 43.38
N ARG A 166 -16.53 -25.85 43.84
CA ARG A 166 -17.72 -26.16 44.65
C ARG A 166 -17.73 -25.35 45.95
N THR A 167 -16.59 -25.30 46.66
CA THR A 167 -16.41 -24.51 47.88
C THR A 167 -16.54 -23.02 47.59
N LEU A 168 -15.97 -22.56 46.47
CA LEU A 168 -16.09 -21.15 46.04
C LEU A 168 -17.54 -20.76 45.73
N ILE A 169 -18.30 -21.61 45.03
CA ILE A 169 -19.72 -21.36 44.72
C ILE A 169 -20.54 -21.29 46.00
N ARG A 170 -20.39 -22.26 46.91
CA ARG A 170 -21.13 -22.29 48.18
C ARG A 170 -20.81 -21.10 49.10
N GLY A 171 -19.56 -20.63 49.08
CA GLY A 171 -19.10 -19.54 49.94
C GLY A 171 -19.33 -18.14 49.37
N LYS A 172 -18.93 -17.90 48.11
CA LYS A 172 -18.84 -16.56 47.49
C LYS A 172 -19.84 -16.31 46.37
N ALA A 173 -20.35 -17.34 45.70
CA ALA A 173 -21.27 -17.22 44.57
C ALA A 173 -22.62 -17.90 44.82
N ARG A 174 -23.11 -17.88 46.07
CA ARG A 174 -24.36 -18.54 46.48
C ARG A 174 -25.59 -18.01 45.73
N ASP A 175 -25.58 -16.73 45.39
CA ASP A 175 -26.62 -16.06 44.60
C ASP A 175 -26.19 -15.85 43.13
N GLY A 176 -25.14 -16.54 42.70
CA GLY A 176 -24.51 -16.39 41.38
C GLY A 176 -23.36 -15.39 41.38
N MET A 177 -22.43 -15.59 40.44
CA MET A 177 -21.30 -14.68 40.19
C MET A 177 -21.60 -13.80 38.98
N ALA A 178 -21.25 -12.50 39.06
CA ALA A 178 -21.39 -11.60 37.93
C ALA A 178 -20.56 -12.10 36.74
N PHE A 179 -21.11 -12.01 35.52
CA PHE A 179 -20.48 -12.59 34.33
C PHE A 179 -19.04 -12.08 34.11
N VAL A 180 -18.75 -10.82 34.42
CA VAL A 180 -17.41 -10.23 34.28
C VAL A 180 -16.39 -10.92 35.20
N ASP A 181 -16.79 -11.25 36.43
CA ASP A 181 -15.92 -11.90 37.42
C ASP A 181 -15.82 -13.42 37.16
N ALA A 182 -16.89 -14.01 36.64
CA ALA A 182 -16.94 -15.42 36.26
C ALA A 182 -16.15 -15.69 34.97
N TRP A 183 -16.05 -14.71 34.05
CA TRP A 183 -15.47 -14.91 32.72
C TRP A 183 -14.05 -15.48 32.75
N PRO A 184 -13.08 -14.98 33.55
CA PRO A 184 -11.74 -15.58 33.63
C PRO A 184 -11.75 -17.04 34.06
N LEU A 185 -12.67 -17.44 34.95
CA LEU A 185 -12.83 -18.83 35.37
C LEU A 185 -13.44 -19.69 34.26
N ILE A 186 -14.48 -19.17 33.59
CA ILE A 186 -15.14 -19.83 32.46
C ILE A 186 -14.16 -20.05 31.31
N GLU A 187 -13.40 -19.02 30.95
CA GLU A 187 -12.37 -19.05 29.91
C GLU A 187 -11.27 -20.06 30.27
N GLY A 188 -10.71 -20.00 31.48
CA GLY A 188 -9.68 -20.94 31.93
C GLY A 188 -10.15 -22.40 31.94
N MET A 189 -11.35 -22.68 32.46
CA MET A 189 -11.94 -24.03 32.41
C MET A 189 -12.15 -24.50 30.96
N GLY A 190 -12.62 -23.60 30.08
CA GLY A 190 -12.81 -23.92 28.66
C GLY A 190 -11.50 -24.18 27.93
N GLU A 191 -10.44 -23.45 28.22
CA GLU A 191 -9.11 -23.67 27.66
C GLU A 191 -8.52 -25.02 28.10
N ALA A 192 -8.73 -25.41 29.35
CA ALA A 192 -8.33 -26.71 29.86
C ALA A 192 -9.02 -27.86 29.10
N LEU A 193 -10.33 -27.80 28.92
CA LEU A 193 -11.08 -28.83 28.19
C LEU A 193 -10.70 -28.87 26.70
N GLN A 194 -10.54 -27.72 26.05
CA GLN A 194 -10.07 -27.65 24.66
C GLN A 194 -8.69 -28.28 24.47
N ARG A 195 -7.76 -27.99 25.40
CA ARG A 195 -6.41 -28.57 25.41
C ARG A 195 -6.45 -30.09 25.51
N ALA A 196 -7.30 -30.62 26.39
CA ALA A 196 -7.48 -32.06 26.56
C ALA A 196 -8.12 -32.72 25.33
N HIS A 197 -9.18 -32.11 24.77
CA HIS A 197 -9.85 -32.60 23.56
C HIS A 197 -8.89 -32.64 22.36
N ALA A 198 -8.03 -31.63 22.20
CA ALA A 198 -7.01 -31.59 21.16
C ALA A 198 -5.95 -32.70 21.31
N ALA A 199 -5.77 -33.24 22.52
CA ALA A 199 -4.92 -34.38 22.81
C ALA A 199 -5.67 -35.73 22.78
N GLY A 200 -6.95 -35.74 22.38
CA GLY A 200 -7.78 -36.95 22.33
C GLY A 200 -8.25 -37.45 23.70
N ILE A 201 -8.25 -36.60 24.73
CA ILE A 201 -8.67 -36.94 26.09
C ILE A 201 -10.02 -36.27 26.37
N VAL A 202 -11.03 -37.06 26.75
CA VAL A 202 -12.34 -36.58 27.23
C VAL A 202 -12.38 -36.70 28.75
N HIS A 203 -12.77 -35.66 29.47
CA HIS A 203 -12.75 -35.62 30.92
C HIS A 203 -13.78 -36.58 31.55
N SER A 204 -15.00 -36.64 31.02
CA SER A 204 -16.07 -37.60 31.41
C SER A 204 -16.57 -37.53 32.88
N ASP A 205 -16.04 -36.65 33.72
CA ASP A 205 -16.52 -36.41 35.10
C ASP A 205 -16.28 -34.94 35.47
N PHE A 206 -16.50 -34.02 34.52
CA PHE A 206 -16.29 -32.60 34.77
C PHE A 206 -17.37 -32.05 35.71
N LYS A 207 -16.95 -31.46 36.84
CA LYS A 207 -17.84 -30.93 37.89
C LYS A 207 -17.11 -29.87 38.72
N PRO A 208 -17.80 -29.04 39.54
CA PRO A 208 -17.14 -27.99 40.31
C PRO A 208 -16.11 -28.53 41.32
N GLY A 209 -16.27 -29.78 41.78
CA GLY A 209 -15.28 -30.43 42.65
C GLY A 209 -13.94 -30.74 41.97
N ASN A 210 -13.89 -30.79 40.64
CA ASN A 210 -12.70 -31.13 39.84
C ASN A 210 -12.01 -29.88 39.25
N VAL A 211 -12.32 -28.70 39.78
CA VAL A 211 -11.72 -27.43 39.38
C VAL A 211 -11.19 -26.72 40.62
N MET A 212 -9.88 -26.49 40.67
CA MET A 212 -9.24 -25.65 41.69
C MET A 212 -9.24 -24.20 41.23
N VAL A 213 -9.54 -23.28 42.14
CA VAL A 213 -9.39 -21.84 41.91
C VAL A 213 -8.26 -21.33 42.80
N THR A 214 -7.19 -20.84 42.18
CA THR A 214 -6.03 -20.32 42.89
C THR A 214 -6.36 -19.05 43.66
N THR A 215 -5.52 -18.67 44.61
CA THR A 215 -5.60 -17.36 45.30
C THR A 215 -5.54 -16.17 44.33
N GLY A 216 -4.91 -16.34 43.16
CA GLY A 216 -4.87 -15.37 42.07
C GLY A 216 -6.09 -15.37 41.14
N GLY A 217 -7.12 -16.20 41.41
CA GLY A 217 -8.34 -16.26 40.60
C GLY A 217 -8.21 -17.05 39.30
N VAL A 218 -7.23 -17.96 39.20
CA VAL A 218 -7.03 -18.80 38.02
C VAL A 218 -7.71 -20.15 38.24
N ALA A 219 -8.55 -20.58 37.29
CA ALA A 219 -9.14 -21.92 37.30
C ALA A 219 -8.14 -22.95 36.75
N LYS A 220 -7.95 -24.04 37.50
CA LYS A 220 -7.15 -25.21 37.11
C LYS A 220 -7.99 -26.48 37.23
N VAL A 221 -8.20 -27.16 36.12
CA VAL A 221 -8.92 -28.43 36.06
C VAL A 221 -7.99 -29.57 36.45
N PHE A 222 -8.47 -30.50 37.26
CA PHE A 222 -7.73 -31.68 37.68
C PHE A 222 -8.61 -32.92 37.58
N ASP A 223 -8.04 -34.09 37.84
CA ASP A 223 -8.76 -35.36 37.72
C ASP A 223 -9.41 -35.51 36.34
N PHE A 224 -8.68 -35.14 35.27
CA PHE A 224 -8.97 -35.63 33.92
C PHE A 224 -9.07 -37.13 34.05
N GLY A 225 -10.33 -37.61 34.04
CA GLY A 225 -10.68 -38.93 34.52
C GLY A 225 -9.76 -39.91 33.87
N ILE A 226 -9.32 -40.92 34.62
CA ILE A 226 -8.44 -41.97 34.12
C ILE A 226 -9.09 -42.49 32.79
N ALA A 227 -8.67 -41.92 31.66
CA ALA A 227 -9.21 -41.77 30.35
C ALA A 227 -9.74 -43.08 29.81
N ARG A 228 -11.06 -43.09 29.67
CA ARG A 228 -11.72 -43.75 28.55
C ARG A 228 -11.14 -43.16 27.26
N ALA A 229 -10.10 -43.80 26.75
CA ALA A 229 -9.49 -43.47 25.47
C ALA A 229 -10.53 -43.74 24.37
N GLY A 230 -11.16 -42.68 23.89
CA GLY A 230 -12.05 -42.75 22.73
C GLY A 230 -11.29 -43.33 21.52
N LYS A 231 -11.95 -44.20 20.77
CA LYS A 231 -11.48 -44.84 19.52
C LYS A 231 -11.31 -43.86 18.34
N LEU A 232 -10.85 -42.63 18.56
CA LEU A 232 -10.59 -41.65 17.49
C LEU A 232 -9.10 -41.65 17.14
N GLY A 233 -8.67 -42.71 16.47
CA GLY A 233 -7.28 -42.91 16.06
C GLY A 233 -7.06 -44.28 15.43
N ALA A 234 -7.89 -44.66 14.46
CA ALA A 234 -7.61 -45.82 13.63
C ALA A 234 -6.60 -45.41 12.55
N ASP A 235 -5.30 -45.47 12.86
CA ASP A 235 -4.19 -45.63 11.89
C ASP A 235 -2.80 -45.75 12.56
N ALA A 236 -2.70 -46.38 13.74
CA ALA A 236 -1.42 -46.83 14.30
C ALA A 236 -1.60 -48.22 14.93
N GLY A 237 -0.68 -49.13 14.61
CA GLY A 237 -0.83 -50.58 14.71
C GLY A 237 -1.07 -51.17 16.11
N ASP A 238 -1.79 -52.29 16.09
CA ASP A 238 -1.65 -53.49 16.93
C ASP A 238 -1.43 -53.33 18.45
N ASP A 239 -2.34 -52.64 19.17
CA ASP A 239 -2.37 -52.68 20.63
C ASP A 239 -3.81 -52.86 21.15
N ARG A 240 -4.43 -54.01 20.85
CA ARG A 240 -5.72 -54.44 21.41
C ARG A 240 -5.50 -55.34 22.62
N THR A 241 -5.56 -54.82 23.86
CA THR A 241 -5.55 -55.68 25.06
C THR A 241 -6.51 -55.26 26.20
N VAL A 242 -7.48 -56.15 26.44
CA VAL A 242 -7.98 -56.81 27.67
C VAL A 242 -8.48 -56.03 28.91
N PHE A 243 -8.28 -54.72 29.10
CA PHE A 243 -8.91 -54.03 30.25
C PHE A 243 -9.38 -52.61 29.90
N ASP A 244 -10.70 -52.40 29.87
CA ASP A 244 -11.29 -51.07 29.75
C ASP A 244 -11.40 -50.46 31.16
N ALA A 245 -10.58 -49.45 31.47
CA ALA A 245 -10.75 -48.64 32.68
C ALA A 245 -12.15 -47.99 32.74
N GLY A 246 -12.86 -47.92 31.61
CA GLY A 246 -14.26 -47.53 31.51
C GLY A 246 -15.25 -48.44 32.24
N THR A 247 -14.86 -49.66 32.60
CA THR A 247 -15.69 -50.62 33.38
C THR A 247 -15.85 -50.20 34.85
N LEU A 248 -15.01 -49.28 35.36
CA LEU A 248 -15.11 -48.76 36.73
C LEU A 248 -16.18 -47.68 36.90
N GLY A 249 -16.85 -47.25 35.81
CA GLY A 249 -18.16 -46.59 35.84
C GLY A 249 -18.32 -45.38 36.78
N ALA A 250 -17.23 -44.72 37.16
CA ALA A 250 -17.24 -43.63 38.10
C ALA A 250 -17.77 -42.37 37.40
N MET A 251 -19.07 -42.08 37.54
CA MET A 251 -19.71 -40.87 37.01
C MET A 251 -20.48 -40.14 38.11
N THR A 252 -20.65 -38.83 37.93
CA THR A 252 -21.49 -38.00 38.79
C THR A 252 -22.82 -37.72 38.06
N PRO A 253 -23.93 -38.42 38.40
CA PRO A 253 -25.15 -38.39 37.59
C PRO A 253 -25.74 -36.99 37.34
N ALA A 254 -25.56 -36.06 38.29
CA ALA A 254 -26.04 -34.69 38.16
C ALA A 254 -25.42 -33.92 36.97
N TYR A 255 -24.15 -34.21 36.61
CA TYR A 255 -23.42 -33.53 35.54
C TYR A 255 -23.22 -34.40 34.30
N ALA A 256 -23.61 -35.69 34.35
CA ALA A 256 -23.49 -36.61 33.24
C ALA A 256 -24.51 -36.29 32.13
N SER A 257 -24.06 -36.37 30.88
CA SER A 257 -24.94 -36.21 29.72
C SER A 257 -25.90 -37.41 29.59
N LEU A 258 -26.97 -37.24 28.81
CA LEU A 258 -27.88 -38.34 28.49
C LEU A 258 -27.16 -39.51 27.79
N ASP A 259 -26.18 -39.21 26.93
CA ASP A 259 -25.40 -40.21 26.19
C ASP A 259 -24.52 -41.05 27.13
N MET A 260 -23.93 -40.40 28.15
CA MET A 260 -23.15 -41.07 29.18
C MET A 260 -24.01 -41.98 30.06
N LEU A 261 -25.19 -41.52 30.49
CA LEU A 261 -26.13 -42.31 31.31
C LEU A 261 -26.62 -43.55 30.54
N GLN A 262 -26.78 -43.43 29.22
CA GLN A 262 -27.13 -44.54 28.31
C GLN A 262 -25.95 -45.48 28.00
N GLY A 263 -24.77 -45.23 28.56
CA GLY A 263 -23.58 -46.07 28.36
C GLY A 263 -22.93 -45.95 26.98
N LYS A 264 -23.17 -44.85 26.25
CA LYS A 264 -22.49 -44.59 24.96
C LYS A 264 -20.99 -44.30 25.19
N PRO A 265 -20.14 -44.50 24.16
CA PRO A 265 -18.72 -44.12 24.24
C PRO A 265 -18.57 -42.62 24.54
N PRO A 266 -17.64 -42.21 25.43
CA PRO A 266 -17.43 -40.80 25.73
C PRO A 266 -17.02 -40.00 24.51
N SER A 267 -17.50 -38.76 24.49
CA SER A 267 -17.28 -37.80 23.42
C SER A 267 -17.01 -36.41 24.01
N PRO A 268 -16.32 -35.52 23.28
CA PRO A 268 -16.18 -34.12 23.68
C PRO A 268 -17.52 -33.42 23.98
N ALA A 269 -18.62 -33.85 23.35
CA ALA A 269 -19.96 -33.31 23.57
C ALA A 269 -20.54 -33.63 24.96
N ASP A 270 -19.97 -34.62 25.67
CA ASP A 270 -20.31 -34.93 27.06
C ASP A 270 -19.69 -33.90 28.01
N ASP A 271 -18.42 -33.53 27.76
CA ASP A 271 -17.76 -32.47 28.50
C ASP A 271 -18.38 -31.09 28.22
N VAL A 272 -18.90 -30.85 27.01
CA VAL A 272 -19.66 -29.63 26.68
C VAL A 272 -20.91 -29.50 27.55
N TYR A 273 -21.65 -30.60 27.75
CA TYR A 273 -22.83 -30.62 28.62
C TYR A 273 -22.46 -30.32 30.07
N ALA A 274 -21.47 -31.04 30.59
CA ALA A 274 -20.98 -30.84 31.95
C ALA A 274 -20.43 -29.43 32.18
N PHE A 275 -19.68 -28.89 31.22
CA PHE A 275 -19.18 -27.51 31.22
C PHE A 275 -20.32 -26.51 31.29
N GLY A 276 -21.36 -26.67 30.46
CA GLY A 276 -22.56 -25.84 30.51
C GLY A 276 -23.22 -25.86 31.88
N CYS A 277 -23.36 -27.04 32.51
CA CYS A 277 -23.92 -27.17 33.85
C CYS A 277 -23.09 -26.42 34.91
N VAL A 278 -21.76 -26.54 34.87
CA VAL A 278 -20.85 -25.82 35.78
C VAL A 278 -20.93 -24.31 35.58
N VAL A 279 -21.01 -23.84 34.32
CA VAL A 279 -21.14 -22.40 34.02
C VAL A 279 -22.49 -21.86 34.51
N PHE A 280 -23.59 -22.60 34.35
CA PHE A 280 -24.88 -22.23 34.95
C PHE A 280 -24.80 -22.12 36.48
N GLU A 281 -24.18 -23.10 37.12
CA GLU A 281 -24.04 -23.11 38.57
C GLU A 281 -23.15 -21.98 39.08
N LEU A 282 -22.09 -21.63 38.36
CA LEU A 282 -21.24 -20.49 38.68
C LEU A 282 -21.99 -19.16 38.55
N LEU A 283 -22.77 -18.98 37.48
CA LEU A 283 -23.48 -17.73 37.20
C LEU A 283 -24.77 -17.54 38.00
N THR A 284 -25.39 -18.63 38.47
CA THR A 284 -26.69 -18.57 39.17
C THR A 284 -26.64 -19.08 40.62
N GLY A 285 -25.53 -19.69 41.03
CA GLY A 285 -25.39 -20.37 42.32
C GLY A 285 -26.08 -21.74 42.40
N ARG A 286 -26.75 -22.18 41.32
CA ARG A 286 -27.54 -23.43 41.29
C ARG A 286 -27.34 -24.19 39.98
N HIS A 287 -27.30 -25.52 40.07
CA HIS A 287 -27.29 -26.40 38.90
C HIS A 287 -28.50 -26.11 37.98
N PRO A 288 -28.38 -26.13 36.64
CA PRO A 288 -29.47 -25.75 35.73
C PRO A 288 -30.73 -26.61 35.85
N PHE A 289 -30.59 -27.82 36.40
CA PHE A 289 -31.68 -28.77 36.62
C PHE A 289 -31.80 -29.22 38.08
N ASP A 290 -31.35 -28.41 39.05
CA ASP A 290 -31.37 -28.71 40.50
C ASP A 290 -30.78 -30.10 40.84
N LYS A 291 -29.63 -30.43 40.22
CA LYS A 291 -28.91 -31.71 40.37
C LYS A 291 -29.68 -32.99 40.01
N ALA A 292 -30.86 -32.87 39.38
CA ALA A 292 -31.47 -34.01 38.70
C ALA A 292 -30.55 -34.46 37.55
N ASN A 293 -30.39 -35.78 37.38
CA ASN A 293 -29.65 -36.32 36.24
C ASN A 293 -30.38 -36.00 34.92
N ALA A 294 -29.68 -36.13 33.79
CA ALA A 294 -30.22 -35.73 32.49
C ALA A 294 -31.50 -36.51 32.09
N GLU A 295 -31.64 -37.78 32.48
CA GLU A 295 -32.83 -38.59 32.22
C GLU A 295 -34.05 -38.06 33.00
N GLU A 296 -33.89 -37.81 34.30
CA GLU A 296 -34.93 -37.24 35.15
C GLU A 296 -35.33 -35.83 34.71
N ALA A 297 -34.34 -34.99 34.39
CA ALA A 297 -34.57 -33.63 33.93
C ALA A 297 -35.33 -33.58 32.60
N LEU A 298 -35.00 -34.48 31.67
CA LEU A 298 -35.72 -34.66 30.40
C LEU A 298 -37.16 -35.15 30.63
N ALA A 299 -37.33 -36.20 31.46
CA ALA A 299 -38.64 -36.78 31.76
C ALA A 299 -39.58 -35.77 32.45
N GLN A 300 -39.02 -34.90 33.29
CA GLN A 300 -39.76 -33.83 33.98
C GLN A 300 -39.92 -32.55 33.13
N GLY A 301 -39.36 -32.50 31.91
CA GLY A 301 -39.44 -31.35 31.02
C GLY A 301 -38.79 -30.08 31.58
N ARG A 302 -37.75 -30.24 32.43
CA ARG A 302 -37.04 -29.10 33.05
C ARG A 302 -36.34 -28.26 31.98
N ARG A 303 -36.27 -26.95 32.22
CA ARG A 303 -35.58 -25.99 31.35
C ARG A 303 -34.54 -25.22 32.16
N PRO A 304 -33.40 -24.86 31.56
CA PRO A 304 -32.41 -24.05 32.26
C PRO A 304 -32.99 -22.70 32.70
N PRO A 305 -32.61 -22.18 33.88
CA PRO A 305 -33.11 -20.90 34.39
C PRO A 305 -32.59 -19.73 33.55
N ALA A 306 -33.20 -18.55 33.70
CA ALA A 306 -32.66 -17.31 33.15
C ALA A 306 -31.41 -16.89 33.94
N VAL A 307 -30.39 -16.39 33.25
CA VAL A 307 -29.13 -15.93 33.87
C VAL A 307 -29.04 -14.41 33.78
N PRO A 308 -29.06 -13.68 34.92
CA PRO A 308 -28.90 -12.22 34.92
C PRO A 308 -27.55 -11.79 34.33
N GLY A 309 -27.56 -10.74 33.50
CA GLY A 309 -26.33 -10.15 32.95
C GLY A 309 -25.84 -10.74 31.63
N LEU A 310 -26.45 -11.81 31.12
CA LEU A 310 -26.16 -12.34 29.77
C LEU A 310 -27.04 -11.69 28.69
N ASP A 311 -26.44 -11.41 27.53
CA ASP A 311 -27.20 -11.03 26.34
C ASP A 311 -27.87 -12.25 25.67
N LYS A 312 -28.76 -12.00 24.70
CA LYS A 312 -29.52 -13.07 24.01
C LYS A 312 -28.61 -14.12 23.34
N ARG A 313 -27.42 -13.71 22.86
CA ARG A 313 -26.47 -14.61 22.21
C ARG A 313 -25.79 -15.49 23.25
N GLN A 314 -25.28 -14.88 24.31
CA GLN A 314 -24.60 -15.57 25.40
C GLN A 314 -25.53 -16.56 26.10
N TYR A 315 -26.77 -16.14 26.39
CA TYR A 315 -27.77 -17.02 26.98
C TYR A 315 -28.11 -18.21 26.08
N LYS A 316 -28.27 -17.97 24.77
CA LYS A 316 -28.50 -19.04 23.80
C LYS A 316 -27.35 -20.05 23.74
N ALA A 317 -26.09 -19.57 23.68
CA ALA A 317 -24.93 -20.45 23.66
C ALA A 317 -24.85 -21.34 24.91
N LEU A 318 -25.16 -20.78 26.08
CA LEU A 318 -25.19 -21.53 27.33
C LEU A 318 -26.33 -22.55 27.38
N CYS A 319 -27.53 -22.20 26.89
CA CYS A 319 -28.64 -23.13 26.76
C CYS A 319 -28.37 -24.26 25.76
N ASP A 320 -27.72 -23.94 24.64
CA ASP A 320 -27.34 -24.93 23.63
C ASP A 320 -26.38 -25.95 24.27
N ALA A 321 -25.37 -25.51 25.03
CA ALA A 321 -24.42 -26.40 25.71
C ALA A 321 -25.07 -27.46 26.62
N VAL A 322 -26.15 -27.12 27.35
CA VAL A 322 -26.89 -28.05 28.23
C VAL A 322 -28.09 -28.73 27.56
N ALA A 323 -28.19 -28.68 26.22
CA ALA A 323 -29.26 -29.36 25.52
C ALA A 323 -29.17 -30.88 25.72
N PHE A 324 -30.29 -31.54 26.00
CA PHE A 324 -30.31 -33.00 26.17
C PHE A 324 -29.92 -33.74 24.88
N ASP A 325 -30.30 -33.20 23.72
CA ASP A 325 -29.88 -33.68 22.40
C ASP A 325 -28.44 -33.25 22.09
N GLY A 326 -27.54 -34.23 21.96
CA GLY A 326 -26.12 -33.99 21.66
C GLY A 326 -25.87 -33.21 20.37
N ALA A 327 -26.74 -33.34 19.36
CA ALA A 327 -26.58 -32.61 18.09
C ALA A 327 -26.82 -31.10 18.25
N ARG A 328 -27.59 -30.69 19.26
CA ARG A 328 -27.91 -29.27 19.53
C ARG A 328 -26.85 -28.55 20.37
N ARG A 329 -25.93 -29.29 21.00
CA ARG A 329 -24.89 -28.72 21.87
C ARG A 329 -23.87 -27.85 21.15
N GLY A 330 -23.90 -27.85 19.81
CA GLY A 330 -23.18 -26.89 18.98
C GLY A 330 -21.68 -27.04 19.12
N GLY A 331 -21.08 -27.96 18.36
CA GLY A 331 -19.62 -28.05 18.22
C GLY A 331 -18.87 -28.43 19.50
N ASP A 332 -17.62 -27.96 19.58
CA ASP A 332 -16.69 -28.19 20.67
C ASP A 332 -16.80 -27.09 21.76
N ILE A 333 -16.00 -27.21 22.82
CA ILE A 333 -15.93 -26.19 23.89
C ILE A 333 -15.62 -24.79 23.35
N ALA A 334 -14.85 -24.68 22.26
CA ALA A 334 -14.50 -23.40 21.65
C ALA A 334 -15.75 -22.66 21.14
N HIS A 335 -16.74 -23.39 20.61
CA HIS A 335 -18.01 -22.79 20.17
C HIS A 335 -18.77 -22.15 21.33
N VAL A 336 -18.82 -22.83 22.49
CA VAL A 336 -19.48 -22.31 23.70
C VAL A 336 -18.77 -21.07 24.22
N ILE A 337 -17.43 -21.10 24.27
CA ILE A 337 -16.60 -19.96 24.70
C ILE A 337 -16.80 -18.76 23.76
N ASP A 338 -16.74 -18.93 22.44
CA ASP A 338 -16.96 -17.83 21.51
C ASP A 338 -18.38 -17.24 21.61
N GLY A 339 -19.38 -18.10 21.85
CA GLY A 339 -20.76 -17.71 22.10
C GLY A 339 -20.93 -16.86 23.36
N LEU A 340 -20.19 -17.20 24.42
CA LEU A 340 -20.21 -16.48 25.69
C LEU A 340 -19.32 -15.23 25.70
N ARG A 341 -18.31 -15.13 24.83
CA ARG A 341 -17.31 -14.07 24.82
C ARG A 341 -17.89 -12.65 24.82
N PRO A 342 -17.41 -11.73 25.69
CA PRO A 342 -17.81 -10.32 25.64
C PRO A 342 -17.21 -9.64 24.39
N ARG A 343 -18.06 -9.05 23.54
CA ARG A 343 -17.63 -8.29 22.34
C ARG A 343 -17.38 -6.82 22.64
N ARG A 344 -16.30 -6.26 22.09
CA ARG A 344 -15.98 -4.82 22.21
C ARG A 344 -16.94 -3.99 21.36
N TRP A 345 -17.20 -2.75 21.79
CA TRP A 345 -18.10 -1.81 21.07
C TRP A 345 -17.70 -1.59 19.59
N ARG A 346 -16.40 -1.65 19.27
CA ARG A 346 -15.88 -1.50 17.90
C ARG A 346 -16.33 -2.62 16.98
N GLU A 347 -16.34 -3.86 17.47
CA GLU A 347 -16.79 -5.03 16.69
C GLU A 347 -18.29 -4.99 16.43
N ARG A 348 -19.08 -4.35 17.31
CA ARG A 348 -20.51 -4.10 17.08
C ARG A 348 -20.76 -3.02 16.01
N ALA A 349 -19.87 -2.03 15.90
CA ALA A 349 -20.03 -0.89 14.98
C ALA A 349 -19.45 -1.12 13.57
N THR A 350 -18.53 -2.08 13.41
CA THR A 350 -17.85 -2.37 12.13
C THR A 350 -18.81 -2.64 10.96
N PRO A 351 -19.87 -3.48 11.08
CA PRO A 351 -20.79 -3.71 9.95
C PRO A 351 -21.57 -2.45 9.55
N TRP A 352 -21.90 -1.57 10.50
CA TRP A 352 -22.58 -0.31 10.23
C TRP A 352 -21.67 0.72 9.54
N LEU A 353 -20.39 0.76 9.93
CA LEU A 353 -19.39 1.62 9.28
C LEU A 353 -19.12 1.17 7.83
N LEU A 354 -19.08 -0.14 7.58
CA LEU A 354 -18.93 -0.69 6.23
C LEU A 354 -20.16 -0.37 5.36
N ALA A 355 -21.38 -0.55 5.89
CA ALA A 355 -22.61 -0.18 5.17
C ALA A 355 -22.66 1.33 4.87
N GLY A 356 -22.26 2.17 5.83
CA GLY A 356 -22.13 3.62 5.64
C GLY A 356 -21.12 3.97 4.54
N GLY A 357 -19.96 3.29 4.52
CA GLY A 357 -18.95 3.46 3.48
C GLY A 357 -19.45 3.09 2.07
N VAL A 358 -20.19 1.99 1.94
CA VAL A 358 -20.77 1.56 0.66
C VAL A 358 -21.81 2.55 0.14
N MET A 359 -22.69 3.06 1.01
CA MET A 359 -23.66 4.11 0.64
C MET A 359 -22.98 5.39 0.15
N LEU A 360 -21.90 5.80 0.82
CA LEU A 360 -21.14 7.00 0.46
C LEU A 360 -20.41 6.82 -0.88
N ALA A 361 -19.88 5.62 -1.13
CA ALA A 361 -19.25 5.27 -2.42
C ALA A 361 -20.27 5.24 -3.57
N LEU A 362 -21.49 4.71 -3.34
CA LEU A 362 -22.57 4.72 -4.33
C LEU A 362 -23.06 6.14 -4.63
N ALA A 363 -23.20 6.98 -3.61
CA ALA A 363 -23.56 8.39 -3.78
C ALA A 363 -22.49 9.15 -4.58
N ALA A 364 -21.21 8.96 -4.26
CA ALA A 364 -20.09 9.55 -4.98
C ALA A 364 -19.96 9.04 -6.43
N GLY A 365 -20.24 7.74 -6.64
CA GLY A 365 -20.31 7.15 -7.98
C GLY A 365 -21.47 7.74 -8.81
N GLY A 366 -22.63 7.94 -8.19
CA GLY A 366 -23.80 8.56 -8.83
C GLY A 366 -23.56 10.01 -9.24
N THR A 367 -22.96 10.83 -8.38
CA THR A 367 -22.59 12.23 -8.72
C THR A 367 -21.53 12.28 -9.82
N TRP A 368 -20.54 11.39 -9.82
CA TRP A 368 -19.54 11.32 -10.88
C TRP A 368 -20.15 10.94 -12.25
N VAL A 369 -21.09 9.98 -12.28
CA VAL A 369 -21.80 9.61 -13.52
C VAL A 369 -22.67 10.76 -14.04
N ALA A 370 -23.37 11.47 -13.16
CA ALA A 370 -24.19 12.62 -13.57
C ALA A 370 -23.34 13.76 -14.15
N GLN A 371 -22.21 14.08 -13.52
CA GLN A 371 -21.31 15.13 -13.98
C GLN A 371 -20.66 14.79 -15.32
N THR A 372 -20.21 13.55 -15.50
CA THR A 372 -19.64 13.09 -16.78
C THR A 372 -20.67 13.03 -17.92
N GLN A 373 -21.96 12.83 -17.63
CA GLN A 373 -23.01 12.93 -18.64
C GLN A 373 -23.24 14.37 -19.10
N VAL A 374 -23.25 15.34 -18.18
CA VAL A 374 -23.42 16.76 -18.52
C VAL A 374 -22.27 17.28 -19.39
N GLU A 375 -21.01 16.93 -19.05
CA GLU A 375 -19.83 17.29 -19.85
C GLU A 375 -19.93 16.74 -21.28
N ARG A 376 -20.39 15.50 -21.44
CA ARG A 376 -20.59 14.89 -22.77
C ARG A 376 -21.66 15.61 -23.58
N HIS A 377 -22.72 16.11 -22.93
CA HIS A 377 -23.78 16.85 -23.61
C HIS A 377 -23.29 18.21 -24.16
N HIS A 378 -22.52 18.99 -23.39
CA HIS A 378 -22.00 20.29 -23.85
C HIS A 378 -21.01 20.16 -25.01
N VAL A 379 -20.12 19.16 -24.95
CA VAL A 379 -19.18 18.86 -26.04
C VAL A 379 -19.95 18.43 -27.30
N ALA A 380 -20.92 17.53 -27.17
CA ALA A 380 -21.73 17.06 -28.31
C ALA A 380 -22.57 18.18 -28.94
N GLU A 381 -23.13 19.08 -28.13
CA GLU A 381 -23.90 20.22 -28.62
C GLU A 381 -23.03 21.22 -29.40
N THR A 382 -21.85 21.54 -28.88
CA THR A 382 -20.89 22.43 -29.56
C THR A 382 -20.43 21.85 -30.90
N LEU A 383 -20.14 20.55 -30.94
CA LEU A 383 -19.80 19.85 -32.19
C LEU A 383 -20.97 19.79 -33.17
N ARG A 384 -22.21 19.60 -32.69
CA ARG A 384 -23.42 19.64 -33.54
C ARG A 384 -23.57 21.00 -34.22
N ARG A 385 -23.37 22.11 -33.49
CA ARG A 385 -23.52 23.48 -34.04
C ARG A 385 -22.45 23.86 -35.07
N LEU A 386 -21.32 23.14 -35.11
CA LEU A 386 -20.29 23.26 -36.16
C LEU A 386 -20.64 22.51 -37.46
N ALA A 387 -21.58 21.56 -37.40
CA ALA A 387 -22.00 20.78 -38.56
C ALA A 387 -22.77 21.63 -39.59
N PRO A 388 -22.68 21.30 -40.89
CA PRO A 388 -23.40 22.03 -41.94
C PRO A 388 -24.93 21.88 -41.80
N GLY A 389 -25.69 22.91 -42.19
CA GLY A 389 -27.15 22.87 -42.30
C GLY A 389 -27.93 23.01 -40.98
N GLN A 390 -27.27 23.35 -39.87
CA GLN A 390 -27.94 23.60 -38.60
C GLN A 390 -28.52 25.02 -38.52
N ALA A 391 -29.79 25.14 -38.12
CA ALA A 391 -30.47 26.44 -37.98
C ALA A 391 -29.86 27.33 -36.89
N ASP A 392 -29.30 26.70 -35.85
CA ASP A 392 -28.63 27.29 -34.68
C ASP A 392 -27.09 27.22 -34.74
N GLY A 393 -26.54 26.93 -35.93
CA GLY A 393 -25.10 26.87 -36.16
C GLY A 393 -24.40 28.22 -36.00
N PHE A 394 -23.08 28.19 -35.77
CA PHE A 394 -22.27 29.39 -35.71
C PHE A 394 -22.28 30.13 -37.06
N ARG A 395 -22.34 31.47 -37.03
CA ARG A 395 -22.43 32.33 -38.22
C ARG A 395 -21.22 33.22 -38.43
N ASP A 396 -20.44 33.45 -37.39
CA ASP A 396 -19.27 34.31 -37.34
C ASP A 396 -18.17 33.71 -36.43
N GLU A 397 -16.98 34.33 -36.47
CA GLU A 397 -15.84 33.95 -35.65
C GLU A 397 -16.11 34.13 -34.15
N ASP A 398 -16.85 35.19 -33.79
CA ASP A 398 -17.11 35.55 -32.40
C ASP A 398 -18.07 34.58 -31.71
N GLY A 399 -19.10 34.10 -32.40
CA GLY A 399 -20.00 33.08 -31.88
C GLY A 399 -19.27 31.77 -31.52
N LEU A 400 -18.28 31.38 -32.32
CA LEU A 400 -17.44 30.22 -32.03
C LEU A 400 -16.50 30.48 -30.84
N ARG A 401 -15.88 31.67 -30.77
CA ARG A 401 -15.02 32.04 -29.63
C ARG A 401 -15.79 32.05 -28.30
N THR A 402 -17.00 32.63 -28.28
CA THR A 402 -17.84 32.65 -27.08
C THR A 402 -18.24 31.25 -26.62
N ALA A 403 -18.60 30.36 -27.55
CA ALA A 403 -18.94 28.98 -27.21
C ALA A 403 -17.74 28.20 -26.66
N LEU A 404 -16.55 28.37 -27.24
CA LEU A 404 -15.33 27.73 -26.73
C LEU A 404 -14.88 28.30 -25.38
N ALA A 405 -15.11 29.60 -25.14
CA ALA A 405 -14.82 30.24 -23.86
C ALA A 405 -15.72 29.76 -22.72
N ALA A 406 -16.95 29.35 -23.03
CA ALA A 406 -17.91 28.80 -22.07
C ALA A 406 -17.59 27.36 -21.61
N LEU A 407 -16.78 26.63 -22.37
CA LEU A 407 -16.31 25.28 -22.03
C LEU A 407 -15.12 25.32 -21.07
N ASP A 408 -15.02 24.30 -20.21
CA ASP A 408 -13.87 24.12 -19.33
C ASP A 408 -12.58 23.75 -20.12
N GLY A 409 -11.43 23.72 -19.44
CA GLY A 409 -10.14 23.48 -20.09
C GLY A 409 -9.96 22.09 -20.71
N ASP A 410 -10.69 21.08 -20.25
CA ASP A 410 -10.62 19.70 -20.74
C ASP A 410 -11.65 19.46 -21.85
N GLU A 411 -12.87 19.97 -21.69
CA GLU A 411 -13.92 20.02 -22.71
C GLU A 411 -13.46 20.76 -23.96
N ARG A 412 -12.85 21.94 -23.79
CA ARG A 412 -12.29 22.74 -24.90
C ARG A 412 -11.22 21.98 -25.66
N ARG A 413 -10.34 21.26 -24.96
CA ARG A 413 -9.32 20.41 -25.59
C ARG A 413 -9.95 19.28 -26.40
N ARG A 414 -10.96 18.59 -25.86
CA ARG A 414 -11.68 17.54 -26.61
C ARG A 414 -12.37 18.09 -27.86
N VAL A 415 -13.04 19.25 -27.78
CA VAL A 415 -13.66 19.87 -28.96
C VAL A 415 -12.61 20.25 -30.03
N VAL A 416 -11.45 20.77 -29.62
CA VAL A 416 -10.38 21.17 -30.56
C VAL A 416 -9.69 19.94 -31.19
N VAL A 417 -9.49 18.87 -30.43
CA VAL A 417 -8.82 17.65 -30.91
C VAL A 417 -9.79 16.73 -31.67
N ASP A 418 -10.91 16.35 -31.06
CA ASP A 418 -11.86 15.39 -31.64
C ASP A 418 -12.77 16.05 -32.69
N GLY A 419 -12.99 17.37 -32.57
CA GLY A 419 -13.81 18.17 -33.49
C GLY A 419 -13.02 18.88 -34.58
N ALA A 420 -11.73 18.57 -34.77
CA ALA A 420 -10.86 19.27 -35.71
C ALA A 420 -11.44 19.34 -37.14
N ASP A 421 -12.01 18.24 -37.64
CA ASP A 421 -12.65 18.20 -38.96
C ASP A 421 -13.90 19.09 -39.08
N ALA A 422 -14.68 19.21 -38.01
CA ALA A 422 -15.88 20.04 -37.98
C ALA A 422 -15.51 21.52 -37.93
N ILE A 423 -14.47 21.88 -37.16
CA ILE A 423 -13.91 23.23 -37.11
C ILE A 423 -13.33 23.61 -38.47
N ASP A 424 -12.49 22.75 -39.07
CA ASP A 424 -11.90 22.97 -40.40
C ASP A 424 -12.99 23.20 -41.46
N GLY A 425 -14.03 22.35 -41.47
CA GLY A 425 -15.17 22.50 -42.37
C GLY A 425 -15.98 23.78 -42.15
N PHE A 426 -16.15 24.24 -40.90
CA PHE A 426 -16.82 25.50 -40.59
C PHE A 426 -16.01 26.70 -41.11
N LEU A 427 -14.70 26.74 -40.84
CA LEU A 427 -13.83 27.84 -41.24
C LEU A 427 -13.76 27.99 -42.76
N VAL A 428 -13.70 26.89 -43.51
CA VAL A 428 -13.75 26.93 -44.98
C VAL A 428 -15.07 27.53 -45.49
N ARG A 429 -16.22 27.19 -44.88
CA ARG A 429 -17.52 27.77 -45.26
C ARG A 429 -17.58 29.27 -44.92
N LEU A 430 -17.01 29.67 -43.78
CA LEU A 430 -16.97 31.06 -43.39
C LEU A 430 -16.12 31.89 -44.36
N VAL A 431 -14.95 31.38 -44.75
CA VAL A 431 -14.12 32.00 -45.81
C VAL A 431 -14.91 32.13 -47.12
N ALA A 432 -15.64 31.10 -47.54
CA ALA A 432 -16.47 31.15 -48.76
C ALA A 432 -17.61 32.19 -48.71
N SER A 433 -18.04 32.59 -47.50
CA SER A 433 -19.02 33.67 -47.31
C SER A 433 -18.41 35.06 -47.55
N HIS A 434 -17.10 35.21 -47.34
CA HIS A 434 -16.36 36.45 -47.53
C HIS A 434 -15.72 36.56 -48.92
N TRP A 435 -15.18 35.46 -49.43
CA TRP A 435 -14.41 35.42 -50.67
C TRP A 435 -14.91 34.31 -51.61
N ASP A 436 -15.58 34.74 -52.67
CA ASP A 436 -16.08 33.89 -53.76
C ASP A 436 -16.19 34.72 -55.04
N PRO A 437 -15.11 34.74 -55.85
CA PRO A 437 -15.06 35.50 -57.09
C PRO A 437 -16.13 35.09 -58.11
N ALA A 438 -16.54 33.81 -58.13
CA ALA A 438 -17.54 33.30 -59.07
C ALA A 438 -18.93 33.90 -58.82
N HIS A 439 -19.23 34.26 -57.56
CA HIS A 439 -20.49 34.87 -57.15
C HIS A 439 -20.34 36.37 -56.78
N GLY A 440 -19.24 37.01 -57.16
CA GLY A 440 -19.02 38.44 -56.99
C GLY A 440 -18.69 38.90 -55.56
N ARG A 441 -18.21 38.01 -54.68
CA ARG A 441 -17.79 38.33 -53.31
C ARG A 441 -16.26 38.49 -53.22
N PHE A 442 -15.80 39.64 -52.75
CA PHE A 442 -14.38 40.04 -52.81
C PHE A 442 -13.84 40.61 -51.49
N ASP A 443 -14.28 40.12 -50.32
CA ASP A 443 -13.78 40.62 -49.02
C ASP A 443 -12.55 39.84 -48.54
N TYR A 444 -11.38 40.16 -49.12
CA TYR A 444 -10.11 39.54 -48.74
C TYR A 444 -9.71 39.82 -47.27
N PRO A 445 -9.85 41.06 -46.74
CA PRO A 445 -9.54 41.32 -45.33
C PRO A 445 -10.36 40.47 -44.35
N ALA A 446 -11.62 40.18 -44.64
CA ALA A 446 -12.42 39.27 -43.82
C ALA A 446 -11.93 37.83 -43.89
N ALA A 447 -11.59 37.32 -45.08
CA ALA A 447 -11.01 35.98 -45.23
C ALA A 447 -9.69 35.83 -44.44
N VAL A 448 -8.83 36.86 -44.42
CA VAL A 448 -7.58 36.88 -43.64
C VAL A 448 -7.84 36.78 -42.13
N ARG A 449 -8.89 37.42 -41.61
CA ARG A 449 -9.26 37.29 -40.18
C ARG A 449 -9.67 35.86 -39.85
N THR A 450 -10.45 35.21 -40.71
CA THR A 450 -10.84 33.81 -40.52
C THR A 450 -9.64 32.86 -40.51
N PHE A 451 -8.63 33.09 -41.36
CA PHE A 451 -7.40 32.30 -41.37
C PHE A 451 -6.58 32.44 -40.07
N GLY A 452 -6.62 33.61 -39.42
CA GLY A 452 -5.96 33.85 -38.13
C GLY A 452 -6.50 32.99 -36.98
N LEU A 453 -7.80 32.64 -37.04
CA LEU A 453 -8.48 31.86 -36.00
C LEU A 453 -7.84 30.49 -35.76
N ARG A 454 -7.28 29.87 -36.81
CA ARG A 454 -6.57 28.59 -36.72
C ARG A 454 -5.40 28.65 -35.73
N ALA A 455 -4.61 29.73 -35.76
CA ALA A 455 -3.43 29.89 -34.91
C ALA A 455 -3.83 30.10 -33.43
N GLU A 456 -4.93 30.82 -33.20
CA GLU A 456 -5.53 30.98 -31.87
C GLU A 456 -6.02 29.65 -31.29
N LEU A 457 -6.66 28.82 -32.13
CA LEU A 457 -7.22 27.53 -31.73
C LEU A 457 -6.19 26.40 -31.65
N LYS A 458 -4.97 26.59 -32.15
CA LYS A 458 -3.90 25.57 -32.25
C LYS A 458 -4.40 24.25 -32.88
N SER A 459 -5.31 24.35 -33.86
CA SER A 459 -5.95 23.20 -34.51
C SER A 459 -5.26 22.81 -35.81
N PHE A 460 -5.29 21.51 -36.13
CA PHE A 460 -4.86 20.99 -37.43
C PHE A 460 -6.03 21.11 -38.43
N ALA A 461 -5.90 22.01 -39.42
CA ALA A 461 -6.96 22.39 -40.34
C ALA A 461 -6.47 22.39 -41.81
N PRO A 462 -6.27 21.20 -42.41
CA PRO A 462 -5.66 21.07 -43.74
C PRO A 462 -6.55 21.61 -44.88
N LYS A 463 -7.89 21.58 -44.76
CA LYS A 463 -8.79 22.10 -45.80
C LYS A 463 -8.75 23.62 -45.84
N LEU A 464 -8.70 24.25 -44.68
CA LEU A 464 -8.52 25.70 -44.56
C LEU A 464 -7.18 26.17 -45.15
N ASP A 465 -6.10 25.42 -44.90
CA ASP A 465 -4.79 25.72 -45.49
C ASP A 465 -4.84 25.67 -47.02
N ARG A 466 -5.44 24.62 -47.60
CA ARG A 466 -5.65 24.56 -49.05
C ARG A 466 -6.50 25.72 -49.56
N ARG A 467 -7.60 26.06 -48.86
CA ARG A 467 -8.48 27.17 -49.26
C ARG A 467 -7.76 28.52 -49.18
N ARG A 468 -6.85 28.73 -48.23
CA ARG A 468 -6.02 29.94 -48.16
C ARG A 468 -5.15 30.09 -49.40
N ASP A 469 -4.52 29.00 -49.84
CA ASP A 469 -3.65 29.03 -51.01
C ASP A 469 -4.47 29.31 -52.29
N GLU A 470 -5.65 28.71 -52.42
CA GLU A 470 -6.62 29.01 -53.49
C GLU A 470 -7.04 30.48 -53.49
N VAL A 471 -7.48 31.02 -52.34
CA VAL A 471 -7.91 32.42 -52.20
C VAL A 471 -6.78 33.39 -52.54
N THR A 472 -5.55 33.08 -52.10
CA THR A 472 -4.36 33.88 -52.41
C THR A 472 -4.07 33.88 -53.90
N HIS A 473 -4.14 32.71 -54.54
CA HIS A 473 -3.96 32.59 -55.98
C HIS A 473 -5.05 33.33 -56.78
N GLU A 474 -6.32 33.14 -56.42
CA GLU A 474 -7.47 33.82 -57.03
C GLU A 474 -7.34 35.35 -56.92
N ARG A 475 -6.88 35.86 -55.76
CA ARG A 475 -6.61 37.28 -55.54
C ARG A 475 -5.48 37.77 -56.44
N ASP A 476 -4.35 37.07 -56.47
CA ASP A 476 -3.17 37.47 -57.24
C ASP A 476 -3.48 37.48 -58.74
N GLU A 477 -4.22 36.49 -59.23
CA GLU A 477 -4.69 36.44 -60.62
C GLU A 477 -5.65 37.60 -60.95
N ALA A 478 -6.58 37.92 -60.04
CA ALA A 478 -7.49 39.05 -60.22
C ALA A 478 -6.74 40.39 -60.22
N LEU A 479 -5.79 40.59 -59.30
CA LEU A 479 -4.96 41.80 -59.25
C LEU A 479 -4.04 41.92 -60.47
N ASN A 480 -3.44 40.83 -60.94
CA ASN A 480 -2.59 40.83 -62.15
C ASN A 480 -3.38 41.19 -63.42
N ARG A 481 -4.62 40.71 -63.55
CA ARG A 481 -5.52 41.12 -64.65
C ARG A 481 -5.87 42.61 -64.56
N LEU A 482 -6.14 43.12 -63.37
CA LEU A 482 -6.43 44.54 -63.16
C LEU A 482 -5.21 45.43 -63.34
N ASP A 483 -4.01 44.96 -63.00
CA ASP A 483 -2.75 45.66 -63.28
C ASP A 483 -2.54 45.80 -64.78
N THR A 484 -2.71 44.71 -65.53
CA THR A 484 -2.65 44.72 -67.00
C THR A 484 -3.66 45.71 -67.60
N ALA A 485 -4.90 45.70 -67.11
CA ALA A 485 -5.94 46.64 -67.54
C ALA A 485 -5.59 48.10 -67.18
N LEU A 486 -5.03 48.34 -65.99
CA LEU A 486 -4.61 49.65 -65.52
C LEU A 486 -3.46 50.20 -66.38
N SER A 487 -2.44 49.39 -66.66
CA SER A 487 -1.35 49.77 -67.57
C SER A 487 -1.87 50.12 -68.96
N GLN A 488 -2.83 49.35 -69.51
CA GLN A 488 -3.45 49.67 -70.80
C GLN A 488 -4.26 50.97 -70.76
N ALA A 489 -4.99 51.25 -69.67
CA ALA A 489 -5.71 52.51 -69.49
C ALA A 489 -4.75 53.71 -69.41
N ILE A 490 -3.62 53.56 -68.72
CA ILE A 490 -2.56 54.58 -68.63
C ILE A 490 -1.95 54.85 -70.01
N LEU A 491 -1.58 53.80 -70.75
CA LEU A 491 -1.00 53.92 -72.10
C LEU A 491 -1.97 54.57 -73.09
N ALA A 492 -3.26 54.25 -73.00
CA ALA A 492 -4.30 54.83 -73.85
C ALA A 492 -4.81 56.21 -73.38
N ASN A 493 -4.19 56.79 -72.33
CA ASN A 493 -4.56 58.08 -71.73
C ASN A 493 -6.03 58.16 -71.24
N ARG A 494 -6.63 57.02 -70.86
CA ARG A 494 -7.98 56.93 -70.31
C ARG A 494 -7.98 57.13 -68.78
N LEU A 495 -7.54 58.32 -68.37
CA LEU A 495 -7.22 58.62 -66.96
C LEU A 495 -8.43 59.12 -66.14
N PHE A 496 -9.39 59.77 -66.79
CA PHE A 496 -10.49 60.49 -66.12
C PHE A 496 -11.89 60.09 -66.61
N GLY A 497 -12.01 59.05 -67.44
CA GLY A 497 -13.31 58.61 -67.97
C GLY A 497 -14.12 57.78 -66.97
N ASP A 498 -15.42 57.63 -67.28
CA ASP A 498 -16.40 56.89 -66.46
C ASP A 498 -16.63 55.45 -66.96
N GLY A 499 -15.87 54.98 -67.95
CA GLY A 499 -15.95 53.63 -68.50
C GLY A 499 -15.39 52.58 -67.55
N ASN A 500 -15.88 51.34 -67.67
CA ASN A 500 -15.42 50.21 -66.84
C ASN A 500 -13.92 49.88 -67.02
N ASP A 501 -13.34 50.26 -68.16
CA ASP A 501 -11.94 50.05 -68.52
C ASP A 501 -11.07 51.31 -68.33
N ASP A 502 -11.62 52.31 -67.65
CA ASP A 502 -10.91 53.55 -67.31
C ASP A 502 -10.26 53.43 -65.93
N ALA A 503 -9.19 54.20 -65.73
CA ALA A 503 -8.40 54.14 -64.51
C ALA A 503 -9.22 54.29 -63.19
N PRO A 504 -10.25 55.15 -63.10
CA PRO A 504 -11.06 55.28 -61.88
C PRO A 504 -11.83 53.99 -61.53
N ALA A 505 -12.46 53.34 -62.52
CA ALA A 505 -13.25 52.13 -62.34
C ALA A 505 -12.35 50.93 -61.99
N ILE A 506 -11.19 50.82 -62.64
CA ILE A 506 -10.20 49.77 -62.36
C ILE A 506 -9.66 49.90 -60.92
N LEU A 507 -9.27 51.10 -60.49
CA LEU A 507 -8.81 51.33 -59.11
C LEU A 507 -9.90 51.09 -58.06
N ALA A 508 -11.17 51.38 -58.37
CA ALA A 508 -12.29 51.05 -57.47
C ALA A 508 -12.41 49.53 -57.27
N ARG A 509 -12.22 48.75 -58.34
CA ARG A 509 -12.24 47.28 -58.28
C ARG A 509 -11.04 46.70 -57.55
N ILE A 510 -9.85 47.27 -57.74
CA ILE A 510 -8.64 46.92 -56.97
C ILE A 510 -8.88 47.18 -55.47
N ARG A 511 -9.46 48.33 -55.08
CA ARG A 511 -9.81 48.62 -53.68
C ARG A 511 -10.80 47.63 -53.09
N GLN A 512 -11.77 47.18 -53.90
CA GLN A 512 -12.76 46.22 -53.45
C GLN A 512 -12.12 44.85 -53.17
N ILE A 513 -11.13 44.45 -53.97
CA ILE A 513 -10.42 43.17 -53.85
C ILE A 513 -9.37 43.19 -52.75
N ASP A 514 -8.51 44.21 -52.75
CA ASP A 514 -7.45 44.39 -51.75
C ASP A 514 -7.18 45.89 -51.52
N PRO A 515 -7.73 46.48 -50.43
CA PRO A 515 -7.50 47.86 -50.06
C PRO A 515 -6.03 48.22 -49.78
N ALA A 516 -5.18 47.23 -49.49
CA ALA A 516 -3.76 47.42 -49.19
C ALA A 516 -2.84 47.18 -50.42
N SER A 517 -3.43 46.95 -51.60
CA SER A 517 -2.66 46.67 -52.82
C SER A 517 -1.75 47.83 -53.22
N ARG A 518 -0.50 47.51 -53.57
CA ARG A 518 0.49 48.49 -54.09
C ARG A 518 0.06 49.14 -55.40
N LEU A 519 -0.87 48.53 -56.13
CA LEU A 519 -1.44 49.07 -57.37
C LEU A 519 -2.21 50.37 -57.12
N LEU A 520 -2.72 50.57 -55.89
CA LEU A 520 -3.37 51.82 -55.47
C LEU A 520 -2.38 52.96 -55.21
N SER A 521 -1.08 52.69 -55.30
CA SER A 521 0.02 53.65 -55.20
C SER A 521 0.93 53.58 -56.44
N ASN A 522 0.36 53.31 -57.61
CA ASN A 522 1.14 53.17 -58.85
C ASN A 522 1.83 54.51 -59.22
N PRO A 523 3.18 54.56 -59.26
CA PRO A 523 3.93 55.80 -59.49
C PRO A 523 3.83 56.31 -60.94
N GLU A 524 3.59 55.42 -61.92
CA GLU A 524 3.42 55.79 -63.32
C GLU A 524 2.08 56.51 -63.54
N LEU A 525 1.02 55.99 -62.93
CA LEU A 525 -0.29 56.65 -62.92
C LEU A 525 -0.21 58.01 -62.21
N GLU A 526 0.44 58.08 -61.05
CA GLU A 526 0.62 59.32 -60.29
C GLU A 526 1.32 60.40 -61.13
N LEU A 527 2.36 60.02 -61.88
CA LEU A 527 3.06 60.94 -62.79
C LEU A 527 2.16 61.41 -63.93
N LYS A 528 1.42 60.49 -64.58
CA LYS A 528 0.53 60.83 -65.70
C LYS A 528 -0.63 61.73 -65.29
N LEU A 529 -1.20 61.50 -64.11
CA LEU A 529 -2.23 62.37 -63.53
C LEU A 529 -1.68 63.78 -63.23
N ASP A 530 -0.48 63.88 -62.64
CA ASP A 530 0.17 65.18 -62.39
C ASP A 530 0.49 65.94 -63.69
N MET A 531 0.96 65.23 -64.73
CA MET A 531 1.19 65.79 -66.05
C MET A 531 -0.09 66.32 -66.69
N ALA A 532 -1.18 65.54 -66.69
CA ALA A 532 -2.46 65.97 -67.27
C ALA A 532 -3.06 67.21 -66.57
N VAL A 533 -2.92 67.28 -65.25
CA VAL A 533 -3.28 68.48 -64.46
C VAL A 533 -2.38 69.66 -64.83
N SER A 534 -1.07 69.44 -64.95
CA SER A 534 -0.12 70.50 -65.34
C SER A 534 -0.35 71.01 -66.76
N ASP A 535 -0.70 70.15 -67.70
CA ASP A 535 -0.90 70.53 -69.10
C ASP A 535 -2.19 71.34 -69.28
N SER A 536 -3.26 70.95 -68.56
CA SER A 536 -4.51 71.74 -68.48
C SER A 536 -4.25 73.14 -67.90
N ALA A 537 -3.43 73.23 -66.85
CA ALA A 537 -3.06 74.51 -66.24
C ALA A 537 -2.19 75.39 -67.16
N LYS A 538 -1.25 74.80 -67.90
CA LYS A 538 -0.41 75.52 -68.89
C LYS A 538 -1.22 76.00 -70.10
N ALA A 539 -2.28 75.27 -70.48
CA ALA A 539 -3.20 75.65 -71.56
C ALA A 539 -4.17 76.77 -71.17
N GLY A 540 -4.14 77.25 -69.92
CA GLY A 540 -5.03 78.32 -69.42
C GLY A 540 -6.40 77.84 -68.95
N ASP A 541 -6.67 76.53 -68.97
CA ASP A 541 -7.92 75.92 -68.48
C ASP A 541 -7.81 75.59 -66.98
N LEU A 542 -7.87 76.63 -66.15
CA LEU A 542 -7.85 76.51 -64.68
C LEU A 542 -9.05 75.69 -64.13
N PRO A 543 -10.30 75.85 -64.63
CA PRO A 543 -11.42 75.02 -64.21
C PRO A 543 -11.19 73.52 -64.51
N GLY A 544 -10.71 73.17 -65.70
CA GLY A 544 -10.38 71.80 -66.08
C GLY A 544 -9.25 71.21 -65.25
N ALA A 545 -8.18 71.98 -65.00
CA ALA A 545 -7.07 71.54 -64.14
C ALA A 545 -7.52 71.24 -62.70
N THR A 546 -8.45 72.05 -62.16
CA THR A 546 -9.01 71.86 -60.81
C THR A 546 -9.93 70.63 -60.74
N ALA A 547 -10.73 70.38 -61.78
CA ALA A 547 -11.57 69.20 -61.91
C ALA A 547 -10.74 67.90 -62.02
N HIS A 548 -9.73 67.88 -62.89
CA HIS A 548 -8.81 66.74 -63.04
C HIS A 548 -8.06 66.44 -61.74
N LEU A 549 -7.59 67.47 -61.03
CA LEU A 549 -6.93 67.30 -59.74
C LEU A 549 -7.87 66.73 -58.67
N ALA A 550 -9.14 67.14 -58.64
CA ALA A 550 -10.12 66.62 -57.70
C ALA A 550 -10.45 65.14 -57.93
N VAL A 551 -10.41 64.68 -59.18
CA VAL A 551 -10.54 63.25 -59.54
C VAL A 551 -9.25 62.50 -59.18
N ALA A 552 -8.08 63.03 -59.54
CA ALA A 552 -6.78 62.42 -59.23
C ALA A 552 -6.55 62.22 -57.72
N ARG A 553 -6.95 63.19 -56.88
CA ARG A 553 -6.86 63.06 -55.41
C ARG A 553 -7.83 62.05 -54.81
N ARG A 554 -8.99 61.82 -55.45
CA ARG A 554 -9.90 60.72 -55.06
C ARG A 554 -9.33 59.37 -55.48
N MET A 555 -8.66 59.31 -56.62
CA MET A 555 -7.99 58.11 -57.12
C MET A 555 -6.73 57.75 -56.36
N LEU A 556 -5.96 58.72 -55.86
CA LEU A 556 -4.71 58.50 -55.12
C LEU A 556 -4.65 59.43 -53.88
N PRO A 557 -5.44 59.15 -52.82
CA PRO A 557 -5.56 60.05 -51.68
C PRO A 557 -4.27 60.20 -50.86
N SER A 558 -3.39 59.20 -50.89
CA SER A 558 -2.10 59.19 -50.19
C SER A 558 -0.95 59.82 -50.99
N SER A 559 -1.19 60.31 -52.21
CA SER A 559 -0.15 60.94 -53.03
C SER A 559 0.29 62.30 -52.47
N THR A 560 1.55 62.39 -52.06
CA THR A 560 2.17 63.65 -51.64
C THR A 560 2.40 64.60 -52.81
N ARG A 561 2.64 64.07 -54.02
CA ARG A 561 2.84 64.87 -55.25
C ARG A 561 1.55 65.60 -55.65
N LEU A 562 0.42 64.90 -55.68
CA LEU A 562 -0.87 65.50 -56.01
C LEU A 562 -1.35 66.46 -54.91
N ALA A 563 -1.02 66.18 -53.65
CA ALA A 563 -1.25 67.11 -52.54
C ALA A 563 -0.44 68.41 -52.71
N ALA A 564 0.85 68.31 -53.06
CA ALA A 564 1.69 69.46 -53.35
C ALA A 564 1.20 70.25 -54.58
N ARG A 565 0.74 69.56 -55.64
CA ARG A 565 0.15 70.19 -56.84
C ARG A 565 -1.12 70.97 -56.51
N ALA A 566 -1.97 70.44 -55.63
CA ALA A 566 -3.15 71.15 -55.15
C ALA A 566 -2.81 72.43 -54.41
N LEU A 567 -1.74 72.40 -53.60
CA LEU A 567 -1.22 73.57 -52.92
C LEU A 567 -0.67 74.62 -53.92
N ALA A 568 0.04 74.16 -54.94
CA ALA A 568 0.63 75.01 -55.98
C ALA A 568 -0.42 75.67 -56.89
N LEU A 569 -1.51 74.98 -57.26
CA LEU A 569 -2.62 75.56 -58.03
C LEU A 569 -3.45 76.56 -57.21
N ALA A 570 -3.36 76.51 -55.88
CA ALA A 570 -4.02 77.43 -54.97
C ALA A 570 -3.20 78.72 -54.67
N GLN A 571 -1.94 78.80 -55.12
CA GLN A 571 -1.03 79.91 -54.84
C GLN A 571 -0.67 80.71 -56.12
N PRO A 572 -0.64 82.06 -56.09
CA PRO A 572 -0.01 82.86 -57.15
C PRO A 572 1.53 82.69 -57.13
N PRO A 573 2.23 82.84 -58.27
CA PRO A 573 3.55 82.24 -58.47
C PRO A 573 4.65 82.96 -57.69
N ALA A 574 5.39 82.23 -56.84
CA ALA A 574 6.68 82.67 -56.31
C ALA A 574 7.64 81.47 -56.08
N THR A 575 8.74 81.52 -56.84
CA THR A 575 10.13 81.07 -56.58
C THR A 575 10.43 79.82 -55.75
N ALA A 576 11.08 78.86 -56.41
CA ALA A 576 11.66 77.63 -55.89
C ALA A 576 12.85 77.84 -54.93
N SER A 577 13.00 76.93 -53.96
CA SER A 577 14.31 76.51 -53.44
C SER A 577 14.26 75.08 -52.89
N THR A 578 15.36 74.38 -53.12
CA THR A 578 15.64 72.94 -53.06
C THR A 578 15.95 72.41 -51.65
N ALA A 579 15.52 71.18 -51.36
CA ALA A 579 16.04 70.35 -50.26
C ALA A 579 16.66 69.07 -50.85
N SER A 580 17.80 68.63 -50.31
CA SER A 580 18.50 67.38 -50.68
C SER A 580 18.31 66.31 -49.58
N PRO A 581 18.33 65.00 -49.89
CA PRO A 581 17.88 63.93 -48.99
C PRO A 581 19.01 63.10 -48.34
N ALA A 582 18.57 62.29 -47.37
CA ALA A 582 19.32 61.39 -46.49
C ALA A 582 20.01 60.18 -47.18
N GLU A 583 21.10 59.70 -46.56
CA GLU A 583 21.80 58.45 -46.86
C GLU A 583 21.17 57.24 -46.14
N SER A 584 21.27 56.07 -46.78
CA SER A 584 20.97 54.73 -46.24
C SER A 584 22.28 53.94 -46.09
N PRO A 585 22.44 53.02 -45.11
CA PRO A 585 23.62 52.17 -45.06
C PRO A 585 23.39 50.79 -45.69
N THR A 586 24.51 50.26 -46.18
CA THR A 586 24.73 49.07 -47.01
C THR A 586 24.91 47.76 -46.22
N SER A 587 24.72 46.65 -46.94
CA SER A 587 24.77 45.24 -46.52
C SER A 587 26.17 44.69 -46.18
N ALA A 588 26.28 43.90 -45.10
CA ALA A 588 27.47 43.10 -44.73
C ALA A 588 27.26 41.58 -44.99
N SER A 589 28.37 40.83 -45.16
CA SER A 589 28.41 39.44 -45.66
C SER A 589 28.38 38.35 -44.58
N ALA A 590 28.06 37.11 -44.96
CA ALA A 590 27.65 36.00 -44.08
C ALA A 590 28.63 35.44 -43.01
N PRO A 591 29.98 35.62 -43.07
CA PRO A 591 30.87 35.25 -41.95
C PRO A 591 30.76 36.21 -40.76
N ASP A 592 30.63 37.52 -41.01
CA ASP A 592 30.52 38.55 -39.96
C ASP A 592 29.22 38.43 -39.16
N LEU A 593 28.16 37.89 -39.77
CA LEU A 593 26.86 37.70 -39.12
C LEU A 593 26.90 36.64 -38.01
N ARG A 594 27.70 35.56 -38.16
CA ARG A 594 27.79 34.51 -37.14
C ARG A 594 28.56 34.97 -35.91
N GLU A 595 29.66 35.71 -36.11
CA GLU A 595 30.48 36.26 -35.04
C GLU A 595 29.74 37.38 -34.30
N ALA A 596 29.02 38.24 -35.02
CA ALA A 596 28.14 39.25 -34.43
C ALA A 596 26.94 38.65 -33.68
N GLU A 597 26.34 37.57 -34.19
CA GLU A 597 25.26 36.87 -33.49
C GLU A 597 25.75 36.13 -32.25
N HIS A 598 26.94 35.52 -32.31
CA HIS A 598 27.58 34.87 -31.15
C HIS A 598 27.82 35.85 -30.02
N GLU A 599 28.50 36.98 -30.28
CA GLU A 599 28.78 37.99 -29.25
C GLU A 599 27.48 38.60 -28.70
N ALA A 600 26.48 38.85 -29.56
CA ALA A 600 25.18 39.37 -29.11
C ALA A 600 24.45 38.39 -28.17
N ARG A 601 24.56 37.07 -28.40
CA ARG A 601 23.98 36.03 -27.54
C ARG A 601 24.77 35.86 -26.24
N LEU A 602 26.09 36.00 -26.29
CA LEU A 602 26.95 35.99 -25.10
C LEU A 602 26.68 37.20 -24.20
N GLU A 603 26.50 38.39 -24.76
CA GLU A 603 26.12 39.59 -23.99
C GLU A 603 24.70 39.48 -23.42
N SER A 604 23.76 38.90 -24.17
CA SER A 604 22.41 38.57 -23.64
C SER A 604 22.50 37.60 -22.46
N LEU A 605 23.39 36.61 -22.52
CA LEU A 605 23.64 35.68 -21.42
C LEU A 605 24.26 36.41 -20.21
N ARG A 606 25.26 37.28 -20.41
CA ARG A 606 25.86 38.10 -19.33
C ARG A 606 24.80 38.94 -18.62
N HIS A 607 23.96 39.64 -19.37
CA HIS A 607 22.87 40.45 -18.80
C HIS A 607 21.82 39.61 -18.08
N ALA A 608 21.39 38.48 -18.66
CA ALA A 608 20.40 37.61 -18.04
C ALA A 608 20.92 36.96 -16.75
N ALA A 609 22.17 36.50 -16.76
CA ALA A 609 22.86 35.94 -15.59
C ALA A 609 23.01 36.99 -14.47
N ALA A 610 23.44 38.21 -14.81
CA ALA A 610 23.53 39.32 -13.85
C ALA A 610 22.17 39.75 -13.29
N ALA A 611 21.10 39.62 -14.07
CA ALA A 611 19.73 39.92 -13.65
C ALA A 611 19.06 38.77 -12.85
N GLY A 612 19.69 37.60 -12.74
CA GLY A 612 19.11 36.42 -12.12
C GLY A 612 17.98 35.76 -12.92
N ASP A 613 17.82 36.11 -14.20
CA ASP A 613 16.82 35.53 -15.10
C ASP A 613 17.33 34.22 -15.71
N LEU A 614 17.18 33.14 -14.94
CA LEU A 614 17.63 31.80 -15.33
C LEU A 614 16.97 31.29 -16.62
N ALA A 615 15.72 31.64 -16.88
CA ALA A 615 15.02 31.16 -18.08
C ALA A 615 15.66 31.75 -19.34
N LYS A 616 15.87 33.08 -19.32
CA LYS A 616 16.52 33.79 -20.42
C LYS A 616 18.00 33.46 -20.56
N ALA A 617 18.69 33.19 -19.44
CA ALA A 617 20.07 32.74 -19.44
C ALA A 617 20.22 31.34 -20.07
N VAL A 618 19.35 30.38 -19.70
CA VAL A 618 19.33 29.04 -20.31
C VAL A 618 19.01 29.11 -21.81
N GLU A 619 18.04 29.92 -22.21
CA GLU A 619 17.70 30.12 -23.63
C GLU A 619 18.90 30.69 -24.42
N SER A 620 19.54 31.73 -23.88
CA SER A 620 20.72 32.35 -24.52
C SER A 620 21.89 31.36 -24.62
N PHE A 621 22.12 30.55 -23.59
CA PHE A 621 23.15 29.51 -23.57
C PHE A 621 22.87 28.37 -24.56
N GLN A 622 21.62 27.90 -24.65
CA GLN A 622 21.23 26.89 -25.63
C GLN A 622 21.35 27.40 -27.07
N ALA A 623 21.03 28.68 -27.31
CA ALA A 623 21.22 29.32 -28.61
C ALA A 623 22.71 29.38 -28.99
N LEU A 624 23.60 29.75 -28.06
CA LEU A 624 25.06 29.71 -28.27
C LEU A 624 25.55 28.31 -28.66
N ARG A 625 25.09 27.26 -27.96
CA ARG A 625 25.43 25.86 -28.28
C ARG A 625 25.07 25.43 -29.70
N VAL A 626 23.97 25.97 -30.23
CA VAL A 626 23.53 25.71 -31.61
C VAL A 626 24.41 26.45 -32.62
N ILE A 627 24.85 27.67 -32.30
CA ILE A 627 25.76 28.47 -33.14
C ILE A 627 27.15 27.82 -33.21
N ASP A 628 27.66 27.30 -32.09
CA ASP A 628 29.01 26.72 -31.95
C ASP A 628 29.17 25.29 -32.51
N GLY A 629 28.13 24.73 -33.12
CA GLY A 629 28.19 23.40 -33.76
C GLY A 629 28.22 22.22 -32.77
N GLY A 630 27.82 22.43 -31.52
CA GLY A 630 27.43 21.38 -30.57
C GLY A 630 28.51 20.45 -30.02
N ALA A 631 29.75 20.45 -30.53
CA ALA A 631 30.80 19.51 -30.12
C ALA A 631 32.22 20.07 -29.95
N VAL A 632 32.46 21.35 -30.25
CA VAL A 632 33.65 22.06 -29.77
C VAL A 632 33.33 22.57 -28.36
N GLN A 633 34.29 22.55 -27.43
CA GLN A 633 34.15 23.10 -26.09
C GLN A 633 33.34 24.40 -26.15
N THR A 634 32.10 24.37 -25.67
CA THR A 634 31.32 25.59 -25.43
C THR A 634 32.20 26.54 -24.65
N ASP A 635 32.27 27.80 -25.09
CA ASP A 635 33.04 28.84 -24.41
C ASP A 635 32.96 28.66 -22.91
N ASP A 636 34.11 28.38 -22.28
CA ASP A 636 34.21 28.18 -20.84
C ASP A 636 33.57 29.37 -20.11
N GLU A 637 33.64 30.56 -20.70
CA GLU A 637 32.97 31.77 -20.23
C GLU A 637 31.44 31.63 -20.13
N ALA A 638 30.76 31.21 -21.20
CA ALA A 638 29.29 31.06 -21.19
C ALA A 638 28.83 30.00 -20.18
N ALA A 639 29.55 28.88 -20.09
CA ALA A 639 29.27 27.83 -19.12
C ALA A 639 29.54 28.30 -17.67
N ASN A 640 30.61 29.07 -17.45
CA ASN A 640 30.94 29.63 -16.14
C ASN A 640 29.90 30.67 -15.69
N LEU A 641 29.44 31.55 -16.59
CA LEU A 641 28.40 32.55 -16.31
C LEU A 641 27.07 31.89 -15.90
N LEU A 642 26.63 30.89 -16.66
CA LEU A 642 25.40 30.17 -16.34
C LEU A 642 25.54 29.35 -15.05
N THR A 643 26.70 28.72 -14.83
CA THR A 643 26.99 27.99 -13.58
C THR A 643 26.93 28.91 -12.37
N ALA A 644 27.53 30.10 -12.45
CA ALA A 644 27.46 31.11 -11.40
C ALA A 644 26.02 31.55 -11.12
N ALA A 645 25.22 31.82 -12.16
CA ALA A 645 23.81 32.20 -12.03
C ALA A 645 22.96 31.13 -11.31
N PHE A 646 23.18 29.84 -11.63
CA PHE A 646 22.49 28.74 -10.95
C PHE A 646 22.92 28.59 -9.49
N LEU A 647 24.22 28.72 -9.20
CA LEU A 647 24.74 28.66 -7.83
C LEU A 647 24.21 29.81 -6.96
N ASP A 648 24.13 31.02 -7.52
CA ASP A 648 23.58 32.19 -6.83
C ASP A 648 22.07 32.03 -6.59
N ALA A 649 21.31 31.61 -7.61
CA ALA A 649 19.88 31.36 -7.47
C ALA A 649 19.56 30.24 -6.46
N ALA A 650 20.40 29.19 -6.39
CA ALA A 650 20.28 28.15 -5.38
C ALA A 650 20.56 28.70 -3.97
N ARG A 651 21.57 29.57 -3.83
CA ARG A 651 21.90 30.24 -2.56
C ARG A 651 20.76 31.16 -2.09
N ASP A 652 20.13 31.88 -3.00
CA ASP A 652 19.01 32.76 -2.68
C ASP A 652 17.73 31.99 -2.33
N ALA A 653 17.43 30.90 -3.04
CA ALA A 653 16.36 29.98 -2.67
C ALA A 653 16.59 29.40 -1.26
N CYS A 654 17.83 29.04 -0.96
CA CYS A 654 18.26 28.58 0.35
C CYS A 654 18.06 29.66 1.44
N ARG A 655 18.46 30.92 1.19
CA ARG A 655 18.21 32.05 2.12
C ARG A 655 16.71 32.31 2.34
N ALA A 656 15.89 32.09 1.32
CA ALA A 656 14.43 32.21 1.40
C ALA A 656 13.74 31.04 2.12
N GLY A 657 14.49 30.01 2.53
CA GLY A 657 13.94 28.84 3.23
C GLY A 657 13.50 27.70 2.32
N HIS A 658 13.80 27.77 1.02
CA HIS A 658 13.37 26.82 0.00
C HIS A 658 14.50 25.87 -0.41
N TRP A 659 14.88 24.96 0.49
CA TRP A 659 15.99 24.00 0.32
C TRP A 659 15.79 23.04 -0.85
N LYS A 660 14.54 22.65 -1.09
CA LYS A 660 14.16 21.75 -2.18
C LYS A 660 14.37 22.43 -3.53
N ASP A 661 13.90 23.65 -3.68
CA ASP A 661 14.09 24.46 -4.88
C ASP A 661 15.58 24.70 -5.17
N ALA A 662 16.39 24.88 -4.13
CA ALA A 662 17.85 24.99 -4.29
C ALA A 662 18.48 23.72 -4.89
N ALA A 663 18.10 22.54 -4.41
CA ALA A 663 18.58 21.26 -4.96
C ALA A 663 18.10 21.03 -6.41
N GLU A 664 16.84 21.32 -6.71
CA GLU A 664 16.25 21.18 -8.06
C GLU A 664 16.90 22.13 -9.08
N ARG A 665 17.28 23.34 -8.67
CA ARG A 665 18.02 24.28 -9.52
C ARG A 665 19.41 23.75 -9.89
N ILE A 666 20.12 23.11 -8.96
CA ILE A 666 21.42 22.49 -9.25
C ILE A 666 21.27 21.26 -10.16
N ASP A 667 20.24 20.44 -9.96
CA ASP A 667 19.93 19.30 -10.83
C ASP A 667 19.61 19.75 -12.27
N SER A 668 18.84 20.84 -12.39
CA SER A 668 18.57 21.50 -13.67
C SER A 668 19.86 22.02 -14.33
N ALA A 669 20.77 22.62 -13.54
CA ALA A 669 22.05 23.10 -14.04
C ALA A 669 22.92 21.96 -14.59
N LEU A 670 23.02 20.84 -13.88
CA LEU A 670 23.76 19.65 -14.34
C LEU A 670 23.19 19.08 -15.65
N THR A 671 21.88 19.15 -15.83
CA THR A 671 21.20 18.71 -17.06
C THR A 671 21.49 19.62 -18.25
N VAL A 672 21.51 20.94 -18.02
CA VAL A 672 21.68 21.93 -19.09
C VAL A 672 23.15 22.16 -19.47
N ILE A 673 24.02 22.26 -18.46
CA ILE A 673 25.43 22.63 -18.61
C ILE A 673 26.33 21.39 -18.73
N GLY A 674 25.93 20.27 -18.11
CA GLY A 674 26.71 19.03 -18.05
C GLY A 674 27.46 18.86 -16.72
N GLU A 675 28.29 17.81 -16.67
CA GLU A 675 29.05 17.42 -15.48
C GLU A 675 30.14 18.45 -15.13
N ARG A 676 30.00 19.12 -13.97
CA ARG A 676 31.00 20.04 -13.43
C ARG A 676 31.20 19.84 -11.93
N ASP A 677 32.45 19.92 -11.48
CA ASP A 677 32.81 19.62 -10.10
C ASP A 677 32.20 20.60 -9.08
N ASP A 678 32.04 21.86 -9.45
CA ASP A 678 31.41 22.91 -8.65
C ASP A 678 29.91 22.64 -8.42
N LEU A 679 29.19 22.28 -9.47
CA LEU A 679 27.78 21.86 -9.41
C LEU A 679 27.60 20.56 -8.63
N ARG A 680 28.51 19.58 -8.78
CA ARG A 680 28.47 18.32 -8.01
C ARG A 680 28.71 18.54 -6.51
N ARG A 681 29.67 19.39 -6.16
CA ARG A 681 29.88 19.79 -4.75
C ARG A 681 28.65 20.51 -4.19
N ALA A 682 28.04 21.41 -4.96
CA ALA A 682 26.80 22.10 -4.56
C ALA A 682 25.62 21.13 -4.39
N GLN A 683 25.44 20.17 -5.30
CA GLN A 683 24.40 19.14 -5.21
C GLN A 683 24.54 18.35 -3.91
N THR A 684 25.76 17.86 -3.62
CA THR A 684 26.06 17.09 -2.41
C THR A 684 25.71 17.89 -1.13
N ARG A 685 25.97 19.20 -1.12
CA ARG A 685 25.63 20.10 0.00
C ARG A 685 24.13 20.26 0.19
N TYR A 686 23.39 20.59 -0.87
CA TYR A 686 21.94 20.82 -0.76
C TYR A 686 21.17 19.52 -0.48
N ASP A 687 21.63 18.38 -1.01
CA ASP A 687 21.09 17.07 -0.69
C ASP A 687 21.28 16.70 0.79
N LEU A 688 22.46 17.01 1.36
CA LEU A 688 22.71 16.84 2.78
C LEU A 688 21.77 17.71 3.63
N ALA A 689 21.62 18.99 3.28
CA ALA A 689 20.70 19.89 3.97
C ALA A 689 19.26 19.35 3.95
N LEU A 690 18.79 18.92 2.78
CA LEU A 690 17.46 18.33 2.61
C LEU A 690 17.28 17.07 3.46
N ALA A 691 18.28 16.18 3.48
CA ALA A 691 18.25 14.95 4.27
C ALA A 691 18.19 15.23 5.78
N VAL A 692 18.99 16.18 6.28
CA VAL A 692 18.99 16.58 7.69
C VAL A 692 17.67 17.23 8.09
N MET A 693 17.13 18.14 7.27
CA MET A 693 15.86 18.81 7.55
C MET A 693 14.67 17.83 7.54
N ASN A 694 14.69 16.84 6.65
CA ASN A 694 13.66 15.78 6.64
C ASN A 694 13.78 14.87 7.86
N ALA A 695 14.99 14.54 8.30
CA ALA A 695 15.22 13.76 9.52
C ALA A 695 14.75 14.53 10.77
N GLY A 696 14.96 15.85 10.82
CA GLY A 696 14.49 16.71 11.93
C GLY A 696 12.97 16.82 12.06
N LYS A 697 12.21 16.57 10.98
CA LYS A 697 10.74 16.53 10.99
C LYS A 697 10.18 15.17 11.43
N ALA A 698 11.01 14.14 11.50
CA ALA A 698 10.55 12.79 11.87
C ALA A 698 10.33 12.69 13.39
N PRO A 699 9.32 11.93 13.86
CA PRO A 699 9.04 11.71 15.29
C PRO A 699 10.17 10.98 16.04
N GLY A 700 11.16 10.45 15.32
CA GLY A 700 12.42 9.93 15.83
C GLY A 700 13.27 9.34 14.70
N VAL A 701 14.58 9.23 14.91
CA VAL A 701 15.54 8.80 13.89
C VAL A 701 16.25 7.53 14.36
N VAL A 702 16.38 6.54 13.49
CA VAL A 702 17.10 5.29 13.82
C VAL A 702 18.61 5.59 13.86
N PRO A 703 19.39 4.98 14.80
CA PRO A 703 20.83 5.26 14.93
C PRO A 703 21.62 5.13 13.62
N ALA A 704 21.28 4.16 12.76
CA ALA A 704 21.92 3.98 11.46
C ALA A 704 21.74 5.18 10.50
N VAL A 705 20.57 5.81 10.52
CA VAL A 705 20.29 7.01 9.70
C VAL A 705 21.05 8.21 10.26
N GLN A 706 21.11 8.34 11.59
CA GLN A 706 21.90 9.38 12.24
C GLN A 706 23.40 9.25 11.91
N ASP A 707 23.94 8.02 11.87
CA ASP A 707 25.32 7.74 11.49
C ASP A 707 25.60 8.00 10.00
N ASP A 708 24.66 7.68 9.10
CA ASP A 708 24.78 8.02 7.67
C ASP A 708 24.85 9.54 7.47
N LEU A 709 23.99 10.30 8.15
CA LEU A 709 24.02 11.77 8.10
C LEU A 709 25.34 12.34 8.61
N ARG A 710 25.91 11.76 9.68
CA ARG A 710 27.25 12.14 10.18
C ARG A 710 28.35 11.88 9.14
N LYS A 711 28.30 10.73 8.46
CA LYS A 711 29.28 10.38 7.41
C LYS A 711 29.19 11.32 6.21
N ARG A 712 27.98 11.63 5.75
CA ARG A 712 27.75 12.58 4.64
C ARG A 712 28.21 13.98 5.01
N LEU A 713 27.92 14.44 6.23
CA LEU A 713 28.41 15.72 6.73
C LEU A 713 29.95 15.76 6.75
N ALA A 714 30.61 14.70 7.24
CA ALA A 714 32.06 14.60 7.23
C ALA A 714 32.65 14.64 5.80
N ALA A 715 32.00 13.96 4.85
CA ALA A 715 32.41 13.99 3.45
C ALA A 715 32.31 15.39 2.84
N VAL A 716 31.21 16.11 3.11
CA VAL A 716 31.04 17.51 2.67
C VAL A 716 32.04 18.43 3.35
N GLN A 717 32.29 18.26 4.66
CA GLN A 717 33.31 19.03 5.39
C GLN A 717 34.71 18.87 4.79
N THR A 718 35.02 17.67 4.27
CA THR A 718 36.32 17.39 3.65
C THR A 718 36.40 17.97 2.23
N ASN A 719 35.33 17.83 1.44
CA ASN A 719 35.35 18.13 0.00
C ASN A 719 34.93 19.55 -0.36
N ASP A 720 34.13 20.23 0.49
CA ASP A 720 33.65 21.60 0.26
C ASP A 720 33.42 22.37 1.59
N PRO A 721 34.49 22.66 2.34
CA PRO A 721 34.38 23.28 3.66
C PRO A 721 33.82 24.71 3.62
N GLN A 722 34.19 25.49 2.60
CA GLN A 722 33.70 26.86 2.45
C GLN A 722 32.24 26.86 2.02
N GLY A 723 31.86 25.99 1.08
CA GLY A 723 30.49 25.86 0.64
C GLY A 723 29.53 25.39 1.74
N LEU A 724 30.00 24.57 2.68
CA LEU A 724 29.23 24.18 3.86
C LEU A 724 28.99 25.36 4.81
N LYS A 725 30.01 26.19 5.06
CA LYS A 725 29.85 27.40 5.88
C LYS A 725 28.84 28.37 5.29
N ASP A 726 28.89 28.59 3.97
CA ASP A 726 27.96 29.48 3.28
C ASP A 726 26.52 28.96 3.35
N LEU A 727 26.36 27.64 3.23
CA LEU A 727 25.07 26.96 3.39
C LEU A 727 24.53 27.11 4.81
N GLU A 728 25.31 26.78 5.83
CA GLU A 728 24.91 26.92 7.24
C GLU A 728 24.56 28.38 7.57
N ALA A 729 25.33 29.36 7.08
CA ALA A 729 25.02 30.77 7.24
C ALA A 729 23.68 31.17 6.58
N ALA A 730 23.41 30.68 5.36
CA ALA A 730 22.13 30.90 4.69
C ALA A 730 20.96 30.24 5.45
N MET A 731 21.16 29.03 5.98
CA MET A 731 20.16 28.32 6.78
C MET A 731 19.89 29.02 8.13
N VAL A 732 20.90 29.59 8.76
CA VAL A 732 20.75 30.41 9.97
C VAL A 732 19.97 31.69 9.65
N ALA A 733 20.29 32.38 8.56
CA ALA A 733 19.60 33.60 8.14
C ALA A 733 18.09 33.38 7.89
N SER A 734 17.73 32.22 7.34
CA SER A 734 16.33 31.81 7.13
C SER A 734 15.59 31.32 8.40
N LYS A 735 16.29 31.20 9.54
CA LYS A 735 15.84 30.56 10.79
C LYS A 735 15.57 29.04 10.71
N ALA A 736 15.94 28.36 9.64
CA ALA A 736 15.81 26.90 9.54
C ALA A 736 16.85 26.13 10.36
N LEU A 737 17.96 26.79 10.74
CA LEU A 737 19.02 26.20 11.56
C LEU A 737 19.15 26.97 12.88
N PRO A 738 18.22 26.78 13.85
CA PRO A 738 18.26 27.49 15.13
C PRO A 738 19.49 27.12 15.98
N GLU A 739 20.09 25.96 15.70
CA GLU A 739 21.26 25.42 16.40
C GLU A 739 22.60 25.92 15.82
N GLY A 740 22.57 26.77 14.79
CA GLY A 740 23.75 27.36 14.17
C GLY A 740 24.56 26.46 13.22
N SER A 741 24.47 25.12 13.35
CA SER A 741 25.16 24.17 12.46
C SER A 741 24.34 22.89 12.21
N LEU A 742 24.57 22.26 11.04
CA LEU A 742 23.96 20.98 10.68
C LEU A 742 24.42 19.85 11.62
N SER A 743 25.67 19.92 12.09
CA SER A 743 26.21 18.99 13.10
C SER A 743 25.38 19.00 14.39
N ALA A 744 25.02 20.19 14.89
CA ALA A 744 24.23 20.34 16.10
C ALA A 744 22.80 19.80 15.93
N VAL A 745 22.17 20.01 14.77
CA VAL A 745 20.85 19.44 14.47
C VAL A 745 20.92 17.91 14.44
N ILE A 746 21.91 17.32 13.76
CA ILE A 746 22.11 15.87 13.72
C ILE A 746 22.33 15.31 15.13
N GLY A 747 23.06 16.04 15.99
CA GLY A 747 23.30 15.66 17.39
C GLY A 747 22.02 15.64 18.25
N LYS A 748 21.03 16.49 17.94
CA LYS A 748 19.75 16.59 18.67
C LYS A 748 18.65 15.67 18.14
N LEU A 749 18.85 14.99 17.02
CA LEU A 749 17.88 14.00 16.52
C LEU A 749 17.67 12.91 17.59
N HIS A 750 16.46 12.85 18.15
CA HIS A 750 16.11 11.85 19.16
C HIS A 750 16.14 10.46 18.53
N ALA A 751 17.02 9.60 19.06
CA ALA A 751 17.04 8.19 18.70
C ALA A 751 15.80 7.51 19.28
N VAL A 752 15.04 6.80 18.44
CA VAL A 752 13.93 5.97 18.95
C VAL A 752 14.54 4.81 19.74
N PRO A 753 14.18 4.61 21.03
CA PRO A 753 14.65 3.46 21.79
C PRO A 753 13.97 2.18 21.26
N VAL A 754 14.80 1.20 20.88
CA VAL A 754 14.50 -0.22 20.60
C VAL A 754 13.31 -0.48 19.68
N ALA A 755 13.62 -0.76 18.41
CA ALA A 755 12.67 -1.25 17.41
C ALA A 755 11.96 -2.55 17.89
N PRO A 756 10.69 -2.76 17.51
CA PRO A 756 10.03 -4.05 17.68
C PRO A 756 10.87 -5.20 17.09
N PRO A 757 10.69 -6.44 17.58
CA PRO A 757 11.48 -7.59 17.12
C PRO A 757 11.44 -7.72 15.60
N ASP A 758 12.61 -7.87 14.99
CA ASP A 758 12.77 -7.94 13.54
C ASP A 758 11.88 -9.07 12.97
N PRO A 759 10.85 -8.72 12.17
CA PRO A 759 9.87 -9.69 11.68
C PRO A 759 10.49 -10.75 10.77
N CYS A 760 11.63 -10.45 10.14
CA CYS A 760 12.38 -11.34 9.26
C CYS A 760 13.49 -12.11 9.98
N ALA A 761 13.79 -11.81 11.25
CA ALA A 761 14.80 -12.52 12.05
C ALA A 761 14.25 -13.70 12.87
N ARG A 762 12.98 -14.09 12.70
CA ARG A 762 12.40 -15.23 13.42
C ARG A 762 13.14 -16.52 13.07
N ARG A 763 13.47 -17.32 14.09
CA ARG A 763 14.12 -18.62 13.91
C ARG A 763 13.30 -19.49 12.93
N GLY A 764 13.99 -20.09 11.97
CA GLY A 764 13.39 -21.00 11.00
C GLY A 764 12.64 -20.33 9.84
N LEU A 765 12.83 -19.03 9.58
CA LEU A 765 12.28 -18.39 8.37
C LEU A 765 13.15 -18.63 7.12
N ALA A 766 14.48 -18.66 7.28
CA ALA A 766 15.42 -18.73 6.16
C ALA A 766 15.17 -19.98 5.29
N GLY A 767 14.91 -19.78 4.00
CA GLY A 767 14.70 -20.84 3.01
C GLY A 767 13.33 -21.54 3.08
N THR A 768 12.36 -21.02 3.84
CA THR A 768 11.06 -21.69 4.05
C THR A 768 9.90 -21.18 3.17
N ALA A 769 10.16 -20.24 2.25
CA ALA A 769 9.14 -19.55 1.45
C ALA A 769 8.08 -18.77 2.24
N ARG A 770 8.23 -18.68 3.57
CA ARG A 770 7.36 -17.87 4.44
C ARG A 770 7.70 -16.40 4.31
N GLU A 771 6.66 -15.60 4.17
CA GLU A 771 6.77 -14.15 4.02
C GLU A 771 6.95 -13.46 5.37
N CYS A 772 7.77 -12.41 5.38
CA CYS A 772 7.84 -11.42 6.43
C CYS A 772 7.61 -10.02 5.83
N PHE A 773 7.19 -9.08 6.68
CA PHE A 773 6.88 -7.71 6.26
C PHE A 773 7.31 -6.75 7.35
N ASP A 774 7.90 -5.62 6.97
CA ASP A 774 8.12 -4.52 7.89
C ASP A 774 6.84 -3.67 8.00
N THR A 775 6.51 -3.21 9.21
CA THR A 775 5.31 -2.39 9.48
C THR A 775 5.69 -0.96 9.86
N PHE A 776 4.93 0.02 9.36
CA PHE A 776 5.15 1.45 9.62
C PHE A 776 4.07 2.02 10.57
N SER A 777 4.31 3.21 11.14
CA SER A 777 3.50 3.88 12.18
C SER A 777 2.04 4.24 11.80
N ALA A 778 1.56 3.84 10.62
CA ALA A 778 0.21 4.08 10.13
C ALA A 778 -0.57 2.80 9.76
N GLY A 779 -0.10 1.61 10.16
CA GLY A 779 -0.72 0.32 9.78
C GLY A 779 -0.44 -0.12 8.34
N ALA A 780 0.32 0.69 7.58
CA ALA A 780 0.87 0.31 6.29
C ALA A 780 2.08 -0.62 6.46
N HIS A 781 2.26 -1.54 5.53
CA HIS A 781 3.38 -2.49 5.50
C HIS A 781 4.27 -2.24 4.29
N GLY A 782 5.52 -2.69 4.38
CA GLY A 782 6.46 -2.77 3.28
C GLY A 782 6.14 -3.91 2.31
N PRO A 783 6.92 -4.07 1.22
CA PRO A 783 6.74 -5.18 0.30
C PRO A 783 6.92 -6.54 1.00
N ALA A 784 6.31 -7.59 0.43
CA ALA A 784 6.51 -8.96 0.89
C ALA A 784 7.98 -9.36 0.76
N LEU A 785 8.55 -9.94 1.82
CA LEU A 785 9.95 -10.35 1.86
C LEU A 785 10.07 -11.85 2.12
N ILE A 786 11.06 -12.46 1.49
CA ILE A 786 11.48 -13.85 1.68
C ILE A 786 12.87 -13.87 2.28
N VAL A 787 13.09 -14.67 3.33
CA VAL A 787 14.39 -14.78 3.98
C VAL A 787 15.27 -15.78 3.22
N VAL A 788 16.30 -15.27 2.56
CA VAL A 788 17.28 -16.02 1.79
C VAL A 788 18.41 -16.53 2.71
N PRO A 789 18.66 -17.84 2.77
CA PRO A 789 19.74 -18.39 3.58
C PRO A 789 21.10 -18.03 2.97
N ARG A 790 21.98 -17.42 3.78
CA ARG A 790 23.38 -17.13 3.41
C ARG A 790 24.28 -17.25 4.64
N SER A 791 25.49 -17.78 4.46
CA SER A 791 26.54 -17.77 5.49
C SER A 791 27.40 -16.52 5.36
N PRO A 792 27.74 -15.79 6.44
CA PRO A 792 27.45 -16.10 7.85
C PRO A 792 26.08 -15.61 8.34
N LYS A 793 25.41 -14.71 7.60
CA LYS A 793 24.10 -14.15 7.96
C LYS A 793 23.11 -14.19 6.79
N PRO A 794 21.84 -14.57 7.03
CA PRO A 794 20.79 -14.50 6.02
C PRO A 794 20.46 -13.04 5.69
N PHE A 795 19.78 -12.83 4.57
CA PHE A 795 19.20 -11.55 4.19
C PHE A 795 17.76 -11.77 3.71
N ALA A 796 16.93 -10.73 3.75
CA ALA A 796 15.59 -10.77 3.20
C ALA A 796 15.60 -10.15 1.80
N MET A 797 14.80 -10.66 0.88
CA MET A 797 14.65 -10.13 -0.47
C MET A 797 13.17 -10.01 -0.82
N THR A 798 12.77 -9.00 -1.58
CA THR A 798 11.36 -8.86 -1.97
C THR A 798 10.92 -10.09 -2.77
N ARG A 799 9.72 -10.59 -2.45
CA ARG A 799 9.17 -11.83 -3.04
C ARG A 799 9.05 -11.74 -4.55
N THR A 800 8.53 -10.61 -5.01
CA THR A 800 8.38 -10.21 -6.41
C THR A 800 9.19 -8.93 -6.66
N GLU A 801 9.18 -8.45 -7.90
CA GLU A 801 9.63 -7.10 -8.22
C GLU A 801 8.78 -6.06 -7.50
N ILE A 802 9.38 -4.88 -7.28
CA ILE A 802 8.65 -3.75 -6.71
C ILE A 802 7.52 -3.38 -7.67
N THR A 803 6.29 -3.40 -7.13
CA THR A 803 5.08 -3.14 -7.93
C THR A 803 4.78 -1.65 -8.06
N VAL A 804 3.92 -1.31 -9.02
CA VAL A 804 3.36 0.05 -9.14
C VAL A 804 2.67 0.48 -7.84
N GLY A 805 1.95 -0.42 -7.17
CA GLY A 805 1.30 -0.16 -5.89
C GLY A 805 2.30 0.20 -4.77
N ASN A 806 3.48 -0.45 -4.75
CA ASN A 806 4.55 -0.13 -3.82
C ASN A 806 5.14 1.26 -4.08
N LEU A 807 5.36 1.63 -5.34
CA LEU A 807 5.85 2.96 -5.69
C LEU A 807 4.81 4.04 -5.45
N ASP A 808 3.55 3.77 -5.73
CA ASP A 808 2.45 4.69 -5.47
C ASP A 808 2.31 5.01 -3.97
N GLN A 809 2.57 4.04 -3.10
CA GLN A 809 2.63 4.26 -1.64
C GLN A 809 3.75 5.25 -1.29
N TYR A 810 4.93 5.09 -1.89
CA TYR A 810 6.04 6.04 -1.75
C TYR A 810 5.65 7.42 -2.29
N CYS A 811 5.14 7.51 -3.52
CA CYS A 811 4.75 8.79 -4.13
C CYS A 811 3.67 9.52 -3.31
N ARG A 812 2.71 8.80 -2.74
CA ARG A 812 1.72 9.39 -1.81
C ARG A 812 2.37 9.90 -0.53
N ALA A 813 3.30 9.13 0.05
CA ALA A 813 3.94 9.47 1.31
C ALA A 813 4.92 10.66 1.18
N THR A 814 5.70 10.70 0.11
CA THR A 814 6.75 11.72 -0.09
C THR A 814 6.29 12.91 -0.92
N ARG A 815 5.24 12.76 -1.74
CA ARG A 815 4.80 13.74 -2.74
C ARG A 815 5.92 14.16 -3.70
N THR A 816 6.90 13.27 -3.94
CA THR A 816 8.05 13.49 -4.83
C THR A 816 7.86 12.92 -6.23
N CYS A 817 6.74 12.24 -6.48
CA CYS A 817 6.37 11.66 -7.78
C CYS A 817 4.86 11.57 -7.94
N ALA A 818 4.41 11.39 -9.18
CA ALA A 818 3.01 11.18 -9.50
C ALA A 818 2.62 9.70 -9.33
N VAL A 819 1.40 9.47 -8.84
CA VAL A 819 0.78 8.14 -8.76
C VAL A 819 0.45 7.69 -10.19
N SER A 820 0.81 6.46 -10.54
CA SER A 820 0.58 5.93 -11.89
C SER A 820 -0.92 5.70 -12.12
N ARG A 821 -1.54 6.45 -13.04
CA ARG A 821 -2.96 6.29 -13.38
C ARG A 821 -3.10 5.37 -14.59
N GLY A 822 -3.95 4.34 -14.48
CA GLY A 822 -4.28 3.42 -15.58
C GLY A 822 -3.37 2.20 -15.73
N ILE A 823 -2.45 1.96 -14.79
CA ILE A 823 -1.64 0.74 -14.68
C ILE A 823 -2.08 -0.01 -13.41
N ALA A 824 -2.21 -1.34 -13.46
CA ALA A 824 -2.69 -2.07 -12.30
C ALA A 824 -1.66 -2.05 -11.15
N PRO A 825 -2.07 -1.88 -9.87
CA PRO A 825 -1.15 -1.78 -8.74
C PRO A 825 -0.27 -3.01 -8.51
N THR A 826 -0.67 -4.17 -9.04
CA THR A 826 0.06 -5.44 -8.93
C THR A 826 1.12 -5.61 -10.00
N GLU A 827 1.13 -4.77 -11.05
CA GLU A 827 2.14 -4.86 -12.12
C GLU A 827 3.53 -4.46 -11.62
N PRO A 828 4.61 -5.06 -12.17
CA PRO A 828 5.97 -4.68 -11.86
C PRO A 828 6.25 -3.25 -12.33
N ALA A 829 6.91 -2.47 -11.48
CA ALA A 829 7.35 -1.14 -11.85
C ALA A 829 8.46 -1.23 -12.91
N ARG A 830 8.30 -0.49 -14.01
CA ARG A 830 9.21 -0.46 -15.16
C ARG A 830 9.52 0.96 -15.59
N SER A 831 10.57 1.16 -16.38
CA SER A 831 11.07 2.50 -16.74
C SER A 831 11.51 3.30 -15.51
N VAL A 832 12.05 2.61 -14.50
CA VAL A 832 12.49 3.23 -13.25
C VAL A 832 14.01 3.44 -13.28
N PRO A 833 14.50 4.69 -13.28
CA PRO A 833 15.93 4.96 -13.23
C PRO A 833 16.52 4.55 -11.88
N VAL A 834 17.78 4.14 -11.85
CA VAL A 834 18.42 3.59 -10.64
C VAL A 834 18.38 4.57 -9.45
N ALA A 835 18.54 5.86 -9.71
CA ALA A 835 18.47 6.91 -8.69
C ALA A 835 17.11 6.94 -7.99
N PHE A 836 16.03 6.66 -8.73
CA PHE A 836 14.68 6.56 -8.15
C PHE A 836 14.55 5.31 -7.27
N ALA A 837 15.02 4.15 -7.74
CA ALA A 837 15.02 2.92 -6.97
C ALA A 837 15.80 3.06 -5.64
N GLN A 838 16.94 3.75 -5.68
CA GLN A 838 17.75 4.04 -4.49
C GLN A 838 17.04 4.98 -3.51
N ARG A 839 16.34 6.02 -3.98
CA ARG A 839 15.51 6.89 -3.12
C ARG A 839 14.36 6.12 -2.47
N TYR A 840 13.72 5.22 -3.21
CA TYR A 840 12.67 4.36 -2.67
C TYR A 840 13.21 3.43 -1.57
N ALA A 841 14.37 2.80 -1.79
CA ALA A 841 15.04 1.97 -0.78
C ALA A 841 15.46 2.77 0.47
N ALA A 842 15.97 3.99 0.28
CA ALA A 842 16.31 4.88 1.39
C ALA A 842 15.07 5.27 2.21
N TRP A 843 13.95 5.55 1.54
CA TRP A 843 12.69 5.82 2.22
C TRP A 843 12.17 4.60 3.00
N LEU A 844 12.16 3.41 2.40
CA LEU A 844 11.82 2.17 3.12
C LEU A 844 12.72 1.97 4.33
N THR A 845 14.01 2.27 4.21
CA THR A 845 14.95 2.21 5.34
C THR A 845 14.56 3.15 6.47
N GLN A 846 14.16 4.38 6.11
CA GLN A 846 13.73 5.38 7.05
C GLN A 846 12.43 4.99 7.77
N VAL A 847 11.43 4.48 7.04
CA VAL A 847 10.11 4.18 7.63
C VAL A 847 10.07 2.83 8.36
N SER A 848 10.85 1.84 7.93
CA SER A 848 10.93 0.51 8.56
C SER A 848 11.90 0.44 9.73
N GLY A 849 12.98 1.25 9.70
CA GLY A 849 14.13 1.11 10.59
C GLY A 849 15.09 -0.05 10.25
N HIS A 850 14.86 -0.75 9.15
CA HIS A 850 15.69 -1.83 8.61
C HIS A 850 16.38 -1.39 7.32
N VAL A 851 17.59 -1.88 7.03
CA VAL A 851 18.37 -1.38 5.89
C VAL A 851 17.91 -2.05 4.60
N TYR A 852 17.39 -1.25 3.66
CA TYR A 852 17.02 -1.65 2.30
C TYR A 852 18.03 -1.12 1.27
N ARG A 853 18.37 -1.95 0.29
CA ARG A 853 19.24 -1.58 -0.84
C ARG A 853 18.99 -2.45 -2.06
N LEU A 854 19.57 -2.06 -3.19
CA LEU A 854 19.65 -2.94 -4.35
C LEU A 854 20.52 -4.19 -4.02
N PRO A 855 20.18 -5.37 -4.57
CA PRO A 855 20.99 -6.57 -4.41
C PRO A 855 22.37 -6.40 -5.06
N SER A 856 23.38 -7.06 -4.50
CA SER A 856 24.60 -7.32 -5.27
C SER A 856 24.35 -8.41 -6.33
N ASP A 857 25.18 -8.43 -7.35
CA ASP A 857 25.17 -9.46 -8.39
C ASP A 857 25.18 -10.88 -7.81
N ASP A 858 26.00 -11.12 -6.78
CA ASP A 858 26.14 -12.41 -6.12
C ASP A 858 24.92 -12.76 -5.25
N GLU A 859 24.36 -11.76 -4.54
CA GLU A 859 23.16 -11.95 -3.72
C GLU A 859 21.93 -12.27 -4.58
N TRP A 860 21.79 -11.57 -5.69
CA TRP A 860 20.74 -11.82 -6.67
C TRP A 860 20.85 -13.25 -7.24
N LEU A 861 22.05 -13.64 -7.69
CA LEU A 861 22.29 -14.94 -8.29
C LEU A 861 22.09 -16.10 -7.29
N LEU A 862 22.53 -15.92 -6.04
CA LEU A 862 22.30 -16.86 -4.96
C LEU A 862 20.80 -17.06 -4.73
N ALA A 863 20.08 -15.94 -4.56
CA ALA A 863 18.65 -15.94 -4.31
C ALA A 863 17.87 -16.60 -5.45
N ALA A 864 18.24 -16.31 -6.69
CA ALA A 864 17.61 -16.84 -7.88
C ALA A 864 17.75 -18.37 -8.01
N ARG A 865 18.97 -18.90 -7.82
CA ARG A 865 19.27 -20.33 -8.01
C ARG A 865 18.81 -21.24 -6.87
N ALA A 866 18.56 -20.68 -5.69
CA ALA A 866 18.08 -21.38 -4.49
C ALA A 866 18.86 -22.68 -4.12
N ASN A 867 20.19 -22.69 -4.30
CA ASN A 867 21.09 -23.84 -4.13
C ASN A 867 20.78 -25.09 -4.99
N ALA A 868 19.76 -25.06 -5.85
CA ALA A 868 19.31 -26.19 -6.68
C ALA A 868 19.56 -25.97 -8.18
N GLY A 869 20.19 -24.85 -8.56
CA GLY A 869 20.35 -24.49 -9.96
C GLY A 869 19.02 -24.18 -10.64
N TRP A 870 18.06 -23.64 -9.88
CA TRP A 870 16.75 -23.26 -10.41
C TRP A 870 16.93 -22.25 -11.55
N ASP A 871 16.34 -22.57 -12.70
CA ASP A 871 16.33 -21.76 -13.93
C ASP A 871 15.05 -22.10 -14.72
N SER A 872 13.88 -21.81 -14.16
CA SER A 872 12.63 -21.96 -14.91
C SER A 872 12.39 -20.72 -15.74
N LYS A 873 11.89 -20.86 -16.97
CA LYS A 873 11.48 -19.71 -17.79
C LYS A 873 10.08 -19.27 -17.35
N ASP A 874 9.93 -18.01 -16.93
CA ASP A 874 8.61 -17.49 -16.57
C ASP A 874 7.72 -17.35 -17.82
N VAL A 875 6.40 -17.42 -17.63
CA VAL A 875 5.41 -17.48 -18.72
C VAL A 875 5.44 -16.22 -19.60
N ASP A 876 5.81 -15.08 -19.01
CA ASP A 876 5.86 -13.78 -19.68
C ASP A 876 7.16 -13.54 -20.45
N CYS A 877 8.05 -14.52 -20.47
CA CYS A 877 9.29 -14.49 -21.19
C CYS A 877 9.08 -14.64 -22.71
N GLY A 878 9.29 -13.57 -23.48
CA GLY A 878 9.41 -13.67 -24.94
C GLY A 878 8.10 -13.82 -25.71
N ALA A 879 7.12 -12.95 -25.48
CA ALA A 879 5.97 -12.76 -26.40
C ALA A 879 6.37 -12.25 -27.80
N SER A 880 7.66 -12.26 -28.17
CA SER A 880 8.21 -11.59 -29.35
C SER A 880 8.93 -12.48 -30.37
N SER A 881 9.02 -13.81 -30.22
CA SER A 881 9.89 -14.57 -31.16
C SER A 881 9.41 -15.96 -31.58
N SER A 882 8.12 -16.14 -31.86
CA SER A 882 7.67 -17.28 -32.67
C SER A 882 6.76 -16.84 -33.83
N GLY A 883 7.37 -16.76 -35.02
CA GLY A 883 6.77 -16.95 -36.35
C GLY A 883 5.42 -16.27 -36.67
N ILE A 884 5.49 -15.24 -37.53
CA ILE A 884 4.50 -14.89 -38.57
C ILE A 884 3.02 -14.83 -38.09
N GLY A 885 2.53 -13.61 -37.82
CA GLY A 885 1.16 -13.23 -38.17
C GLY A 885 0.03 -13.38 -37.14
N ARG A 886 0.28 -13.34 -35.81
CA ARG A 886 -0.79 -13.13 -34.81
C ARG A 886 -0.71 -11.73 -34.20
N LEU A 887 -1.87 -11.04 -34.14
CA LEU A 887 -2.06 -9.82 -33.35
C LEU A 887 -1.56 -10.08 -31.91
N MET A 888 -0.55 -9.30 -31.49
CA MET A 888 0.09 -9.44 -30.18
C MET A 888 -0.90 -9.12 -29.06
N LYS A 889 -1.06 -10.03 -28.09
CA LYS A 889 -1.73 -9.75 -26.82
C LYS A 889 -0.71 -9.07 -25.91
N ALA A 890 -1.11 -8.01 -25.20
CA ALA A 890 -0.24 -7.36 -24.21
C ALA A 890 0.22 -8.38 -23.15
N PRO A 891 1.44 -8.24 -22.57
CA PRO A 891 1.90 -9.11 -21.49
C PRO A 891 0.90 -9.08 -20.32
N ASP A 892 0.53 -10.24 -19.80
CA ASP A 892 -0.40 -10.37 -18.68
C ASP A 892 0.39 -10.56 -17.38
N PHE A 893 0.91 -9.44 -16.87
CA PHE A 893 1.68 -9.39 -15.61
C PHE A 893 0.89 -9.78 -14.36
N GLY A 894 -0.39 -10.16 -14.49
CA GLY A 894 -1.17 -10.76 -13.41
C GLY A 894 -0.88 -12.25 -13.21
N THR A 895 -0.13 -12.89 -14.12
CA THR A 895 0.18 -14.32 -14.09
C THR A 895 1.63 -14.53 -13.67
N HIS A 896 1.84 -14.84 -12.40
CA HIS A 896 3.18 -15.07 -11.87
C HIS A 896 3.74 -16.45 -12.26
N GLY A 897 5.06 -16.52 -12.46
CA GLY A 897 5.79 -17.77 -12.67
C GLY A 897 5.78 -18.69 -11.44
N ALA A 898 6.37 -19.89 -11.59
CA ALA A 898 6.54 -20.80 -10.47
C ALA A 898 7.53 -20.21 -9.45
N ALA A 899 7.19 -20.23 -8.16
CA ALA A 899 8.13 -19.81 -7.13
C ALA A 899 9.35 -20.74 -7.10
N ASN A 900 10.54 -20.18 -6.90
CA ASN A 900 11.73 -20.98 -6.66
C ASN A 900 11.66 -21.69 -5.29
N PRO A 901 12.56 -22.66 -4.99
CA PRO A 901 12.54 -23.41 -3.73
C PRO A 901 12.55 -22.56 -2.44
N TRP A 902 12.97 -21.30 -2.51
CA TRP A 902 12.93 -20.38 -1.36
C TRP A 902 11.72 -19.47 -1.35
N GLY A 903 10.86 -19.50 -2.36
CA GLY A 903 9.61 -18.75 -2.43
C GLY A 903 9.67 -17.44 -3.22
N LEU A 904 10.79 -17.13 -3.88
CA LEU A 904 10.91 -15.96 -4.76
C LEU A 904 10.23 -16.25 -6.11
N VAL A 905 9.64 -15.23 -6.71
CA VAL A 905 8.87 -15.32 -7.96
C VAL A 905 9.40 -14.30 -8.98
N ASP A 906 9.12 -14.54 -10.27
CA ASP A 906 9.43 -13.64 -11.38
C ASP A 906 10.90 -13.18 -11.40
N LEU A 907 11.80 -14.16 -11.37
CA LEU A 907 13.25 -13.95 -11.46
C LEU A 907 13.74 -13.91 -12.92
N THR A 908 12.90 -14.37 -13.85
CA THR A 908 13.25 -14.74 -15.22
C THR A 908 12.08 -14.44 -16.16
N GLY A 909 11.62 -13.19 -16.15
CA GLY A 909 10.45 -12.73 -16.86
C GLY A 909 10.08 -11.34 -16.40
N SER A 910 8.95 -10.80 -16.86
CA SER A 910 8.46 -9.48 -16.46
C SER A 910 9.45 -8.34 -16.77
N VAL A 911 10.38 -8.00 -15.87
CA VAL A 911 11.34 -6.90 -16.06
C VAL A 911 12.76 -7.34 -15.71
N TRP A 912 13.73 -6.76 -16.41
CA TRP A 912 15.12 -6.78 -15.98
C TRP A 912 15.27 -6.11 -14.63
N GLU A 913 16.13 -6.62 -13.76
CA GLU A 913 16.22 -6.11 -12.39
C GLU A 913 17.58 -5.50 -12.08
N TRP A 914 17.57 -4.31 -11.49
CA TRP A 914 18.78 -3.61 -11.05
C TRP A 914 19.61 -4.42 -10.04
N THR A 915 20.90 -4.60 -10.34
CA THR A 915 21.91 -5.18 -9.45
C THR A 915 23.16 -4.32 -9.38
N THR A 916 23.92 -4.46 -8.30
CA THR A 916 25.20 -3.78 -8.10
C THR A 916 26.38 -4.74 -8.32
N LYS A 917 27.37 -4.30 -9.09
CA LYS A 917 28.57 -5.08 -9.40
C LYS A 917 29.83 -4.25 -9.12
N GLY A 918 30.36 -4.34 -7.90
CA GLY A 918 31.45 -3.48 -7.45
C GLY A 918 31.02 -2.00 -7.44
N ARG A 919 31.69 -1.16 -8.23
CA ARG A 919 31.28 0.25 -8.45
C ARG A 919 30.36 0.45 -9.66
N GLY A 920 30.08 -0.60 -10.43
CA GLY A 920 29.26 -0.54 -11.64
C GLY A 920 27.82 -1.00 -11.41
N LEU A 921 26.96 -0.72 -12.38
CA LEU A 921 25.56 -1.12 -12.43
C LEU A 921 25.33 -2.19 -13.49
N ALA A 922 24.49 -3.15 -13.16
CA ALA A 922 24.05 -4.20 -14.07
C ALA A 922 22.56 -4.46 -13.89
N VAL A 923 22.00 -5.21 -14.83
CA VAL A 923 20.67 -5.79 -14.69
C VAL A 923 20.72 -7.30 -14.96
N ARG A 924 19.90 -8.07 -14.24
CA ARG A 924 19.86 -9.54 -14.31
C ARG A 924 18.48 -10.10 -14.62
N GLY A 925 18.45 -11.37 -15.03
CA GLY A 925 17.24 -12.15 -15.29
C GLY A 925 16.80 -12.07 -16.74
N GLY A 926 15.60 -11.54 -16.99
CA GLY A 926 15.05 -11.33 -18.32
C GLY A 926 13.81 -10.43 -18.22
N SER A 927 13.27 -9.99 -19.36
CA SER A 927 12.05 -9.19 -19.40
C SER A 927 11.04 -9.78 -20.39
N TYR A 928 9.83 -9.22 -20.42
CA TYR A 928 8.84 -9.53 -21.46
C TYR A 928 9.34 -9.28 -22.90
N ARG A 929 10.44 -8.54 -23.06
CA ARG A 929 11.10 -8.26 -24.36
C ARG A 929 12.30 -9.15 -24.63
N SER A 930 12.76 -9.93 -23.65
CA SER A 930 13.86 -10.88 -23.85
C SER A 930 13.43 -12.01 -24.78
N GLY A 931 14.29 -12.33 -25.77
CA GLY A 931 14.15 -13.56 -26.55
C GLY A 931 14.42 -14.81 -25.71
N GLY A 932 13.94 -15.96 -26.15
CA GLY A 932 13.87 -17.19 -25.32
C GLY A 932 15.18 -17.64 -24.65
N ASP A 933 16.36 -17.35 -25.23
CA ASP A 933 17.67 -17.71 -24.64
C ASP A 933 18.23 -16.62 -23.71
N ALA A 934 17.74 -15.38 -23.82
CA ALA A 934 18.17 -14.22 -23.03
C ALA A 934 17.37 -14.05 -21.72
N CYS A 935 16.61 -15.08 -21.35
CA CYS A 935 15.64 -15.06 -20.28
C CYS A 935 15.92 -16.26 -19.37
N SER A 936 16.98 -16.10 -18.58
CA SER A 936 17.53 -17.11 -17.70
C SER A 936 18.12 -16.41 -16.50
N VAL A 937 18.18 -17.12 -15.37
CA VAL A 937 18.86 -16.67 -14.15
C VAL A 937 20.34 -16.34 -14.42
N GLY A 938 20.93 -16.96 -15.44
CA GLY A 938 22.32 -16.72 -15.84
C GLY A 938 22.55 -15.39 -16.55
N THR A 939 21.52 -14.74 -17.09
CA THR A 939 21.69 -13.59 -17.98
C THR A 939 21.95 -12.30 -17.20
N VAL A 940 22.92 -11.52 -17.66
CA VAL A 940 23.31 -10.22 -17.10
C VAL A 940 23.74 -9.27 -18.21
N ARG A 941 23.40 -7.99 -18.09
CA ARG A 941 23.96 -6.93 -18.96
C ARG A 941 24.33 -5.70 -18.16
N ALA A 942 25.34 -4.98 -18.63
CA ALA A 942 25.69 -3.67 -18.09
C ALA A 942 24.59 -2.64 -18.41
N SER A 943 24.45 -1.62 -17.57
CA SER A 943 23.55 -0.50 -17.80
C SER A 943 24.12 0.77 -17.15
N ASP A 944 23.73 1.93 -17.69
CA ASP A 944 24.15 3.26 -17.24
C ASP A 944 23.26 3.81 -16.11
N GLY A 945 22.21 3.09 -15.72
CA GLY A 945 21.28 3.51 -14.67
C GLY A 945 20.13 4.41 -15.15
N SER A 946 20.02 4.66 -16.45
CA SER A 946 18.92 5.42 -17.05
C SER A 946 17.58 4.67 -16.99
N ALA A 947 16.48 5.38 -17.28
CA ALA A 947 15.14 4.80 -17.26
C ALA A 947 14.88 3.95 -18.52
N GLU A 948 15.02 2.63 -18.41
CA GLU A 948 14.83 1.70 -19.53
C GLU A 948 13.44 1.02 -19.49
N ARG A 949 12.79 0.87 -20.64
CA ARG A 949 11.35 0.50 -20.76
C ARG A 949 10.94 -0.84 -20.13
N ASP A 950 11.89 -1.74 -20.00
CA ASP A 950 11.71 -3.10 -19.51
C ASP A 950 12.64 -3.42 -18.33
N VAL A 951 13.12 -2.38 -17.64
CA VAL A 951 13.91 -2.48 -16.42
C VAL A 951 13.10 -1.99 -15.22
N GLY A 952 13.08 -2.82 -14.18
CA GLY A 952 12.55 -2.57 -12.85
C GLY A 952 13.56 -2.99 -11.80
N PHE A 953 13.09 -3.39 -10.61
CA PHE A 953 13.98 -3.80 -9.53
C PHE A 953 13.29 -4.58 -8.41
N ARG A 954 14.14 -5.31 -7.69
CA ARG A 954 13.86 -5.86 -6.36
C ARG A 954 14.77 -5.23 -5.32
N LEU A 955 14.43 -5.42 -4.05
CA LEU A 955 15.25 -4.94 -2.94
C LEU A 955 15.71 -6.08 -2.04
N VAL A 956 16.88 -5.89 -1.47
CA VAL A 956 17.42 -6.66 -0.36
C VAL A 956 17.27 -5.84 0.91
N ARG A 957 16.88 -6.53 1.98
CA ARG A 957 16.77 -6.00 3.33
C ARG A 957 17.65 -6.80 4.29
N GLU A 958 18.50 -6.12 5.03
CA GLU A 958 19.37 -6.77 6.02
C GLU A 958 18.56 -7.34 7.19
N VAL A 959 18.88 -8.57 7.61
CA VAL A 959 18.27 -9.23 8.78
C VAL A 959 19.23 -9.08 9.96
N ARG A 960 18.74 -8.53 11.09
CA ARG A 960 19.59 -8.20 12.24
C ARG A 960 19.87 -9.38 13.17
#